data_AF-A0A1C7Z0Z2-F1
#
_entry.id   AF-A0A1C7Z0Z2-F1
#
_cell.length_a   1.000
_cell.length_b   1.000
_cell.length_c   1.000
_cell.angle_alpha   90.00
_cell.angle_beta   90.00
_cell.angle_gamma   90.00
#
_symmetry.space_group_name_H-M   'P 1'
#
loop_
_entity.id
_entity.type
_entity.pdbx_description
1 polymer ?
#
loop_
_entity_poly.entity_id
_entity_poly.type
_entity_poly.pdbx_seq_one_letter_code
_entity_poly.pdbx_strand_id
1 'polypeptide(L)'
;MPDAVIDPYRNALLDAFVASHGAIVKSPAAYARQVIKAHVKQRWQQDIEPDDVRLNTFIYSEVRGADTYPATLHTSLSLTNALLRKWHQHLTMFSGLGYVQPYRAGGLPMRLVPSLNTVYHSLVYEGLYRRCEPQTYGADTHLDIDPAEFKKFVWATDLRQQYMAYLRTFIDAHARHYPVLAKAAFLKAAFLQRDENSLQEIDKQLVLKSLGLPASQQWQALTPELLEGSVPTDPHIVVALLQVHRYRASDALVIKNAQTGRTVLYVPGNSSPLHGFENEQQLAQWVAEQCRDVLKRRSLEGHFPEKDAHDGVFLSGLHNALEGIARYPRWLNNATGIWSPIHCVHAGSKIHGDPFVFLRDRMVERLRADAIFSIHTRGDARLEGFAQGLNRSLIFTGAVALIVPEAIPYIVGLSISLIGVGAEQAANGRTLHERRQGGERVVFGLLNALPLAAEKLIAVASDAGAAAEEVTTVTVELKPARGATTDSEPQPSNFIQPRFDYAPQNLRSLDARLRESLRAYEAPPDSLRGQPTIHGPNGMLDIYHREGRYFVALHDKAYEIRWEEAARQWRITDGNGKPGPLLKQQENDQWDIDLGGLKGGMEGDQVVPNLPIMPSEPSLHEQVNVLYPGFTSDQTAEFLAELRANGTSVEIQLARLSMEFKTLERVLERWAKGPMTWRAVTETHSVPISELARRQAADIIKRCWQRLTPVDGPVALRLDGYVLDLHGIATGDLPHLPADFSHVTAVNLSRTYISQQSASELLSKTPNLRWLNIENNFLRGVPTSVARLRHLTRLSLANNRIVLTPFARDLLRPLSGLRLLNLERNPLGGALDVSSMPGLINLFLRSTGLEEAPAGVFELPQLMALDLRNNRITTLPDAFFETPWAPHRTLLDGNPLAIGTRARIAQIGGPSVAVEPVEGVDVWLQRTPALARRQRRTLWELYGAEEHADDFFDLLARLRSSADFNLTPDAVTERVWLLMEAGAEDQALRSRLVAMAANPQTCVDGATVMFSEMELEVLVTKARALATAGHEGPQLLTLLRGLLRLEEVDGIARADAAGRIGFTEDVEVLLAYRVGLVSRLDLPLSTRTMQFSNSASVTPEMLDRAEQLVLGRETQAALVEFALKREFWLLYLEERYPAEFLACRKTTELRMEALDDLQSEGAMTDGAYKNAAEEILRQRRADESMLMKQLTQAEVAQSPGANSV
;
A
#
# COMPACT_ATOMS: atom_id res chain seq x y z
N MET A 1 -38.59 -53.35 15.76
CA MET A 1 -37.94 -52.15 16.33
C MET A 1 -36.47 -52.27 16.04
N PRO A 2 -35.85 -51.37 15.26
CA PRO A 2 -34.40 -51.27 15.22
C PRO A 2 -33.95 -50.29 16.31
N ASP A 3 -32.87 -50.67 16.99
CA ASP A 3 -32.26 -49.99 18.13
C ASP A 3 -32.08 -48.49 17.87
N ALA A 4 -32.77 -47.67 18.68
CA ALA A 4 -32.47 -46.25 18.75
C ALA A 4 -31.01 -46.12 19.17
N VAL A 5 -30.18 -45.57 18.29
CA VAL A 5 -28.79 -45.23 18.59
C VAL A 5 -28.81 -44.30 19.81
N ILE A 6 -28.54 -44.85 20.99
CA ILE A 6 -28.39 -44.06 22.22
C ILE A 6 -27.16 -43.21 21.98
N ASP A 7 -27.34 -41.89 21.84
CA ASP A 7 -26.22 -40.95 21.81
C ASP A 7 -25.44 -41.08 23.13
N PRO A 8 -24.21 -41.64 23.11
CA PRO A 8 -23.44 -41.84 24.32
C PRO A 8 -23.05 -40.52 24.99
N TYR A 9 -23.21 -39.37 24.32
CA TYR A 9 -22.93 -38.03 24.85
C TYR A 9 -24.18 -37.24 25.25
N ARG A 10 -25.33 -37.90 25.40
CA ARG A 10 -26.50 -37.25 26.00
C ARG A 10 -26.30 -37.05 27.51
N ASN A 11 -26.42 -35.80 27.99
CA ASN A 11 -26.40 -35.49 29.43
C ASN A 11 -27.62 -34.60 29.74
N ALA A 12 -28.71 -35.22 30.17
CA ALA A 12 -30.00 -34.56 30.32
C ALA A 12 -29.98 -33.32 31.24
N LEU A 13 -29.11 -33.29 32.26
CA LEU A 13 -29.00 -32.16 33.19
C LEU A 13 -28.28 -30.98 32.54
N LEU A 14 -27.17 -31.24 31.86
CA LEU A 14 -26.45 -30.19 31.12
C LEU A 14 -27.25 -29.72 29.90
N ASP A 15 -27.89 -30.62 29.17
CA ASP A 15 -28.74 -30.31 28.00
C ASP A 15 -29.91 -29.38 28.41
N ALA A 16 -30.58 -29.69 29.53
CA ALA A 16 -31.63 -28.83 30.08
C ALA A 16 -31.10 -27.48 30.56
N PHE A 17 -29.90 -27.44 31.15
CA PHE A 17 -29.26 -26.20 31.58
C PHE A 17 -28.89 -25.30 30.39
N VAL A 18 -28.37 -25.87 29.29
CA VAL A 18 -28.07 -25.14 28.06
C VAL A 18 -29.35 -24.62 27.41
N ALA A 19 -30.41 -25.43 27.34
CA ALA A 19 -31.69 -24.99 26.77
C ALA A 19 -32.33 -23.83 27.54
N SER A 20 -32.12 -23.75 28.86
CA SER A 20 -32.71 -22.72 29.72
C SER A 20 -31.87 -21.45 29.87
N HIS A 21 -30.55 -21.53 29.65
CA HIS A 21 -29.62 -20.41 29.91
C HIS A 21 -28.72 -20.04 28.74
N GLY A 22 -28.70 -20.83 27.66
CA GLY A 22 -27.96 -20.53 26.44
C GLY A 22 -28.58 -19.34 25.70
N ALA A 23 -27.76 -18.36 25.32
CA ALA A 23 -28.22 -17.18 24.59
C ALA A 23 -27.20 -16.70 23.56
N ILE A 24 -27.71 -16.19 22.44
CA ILE A 24 -26.91 -15.67 21.33
C ILE A 24 -26.96 -14.14 21.35
N VAL A 25 -25.80 -13.50 21.45
CA VAL A 25 -25.69 -12.04 21.33
C VAL A 25 -25.85 -11.62 19.87
N LYS A 26 -26.63 -10.59 19.60
CA LYS A 26 -26.79 -10.01 18.26
C LYS A 26 -25.52 -9.27 17.88
N SER A 27 -25.02 -9.46 16.67
CA SER A 27 -23.94 -8.61 16.15
C SER A 27 -24.43 -7.17 15.96
N PRO A 28 -23.53 -6.17 15.93
CA PRO A 28 -23.86 -4.78 15.59
C PRO A 28 -24.60 -4.63 14.27
N ALA A 29 -24.28 -5.46 13.25
CA ALA A 29 -25.01 -5.49 12.00
C ALA A 29 -26.43 -6.04 12.16
N ALA A 30 -26.61 -7.16 12.88
CA ALA A 30 -27.94 -7.72 13.16
C ALA A 30 -28.81 -6.77 14.00
N TYR A 31 -28.19 -6.07 14.96
CA TYR A 31 -28.87 -5.05 15.76
C TYR A 31 -29.22 -3.82 14.93
N ALA A 32 -28.29 -3.31 14.11
CA ALA A 32 -28.56 -2.21 13.17
C ALA A 32 -29.70 -2.54 12.21
N ARG A 33 -29.72 -3.77 11.67
CA ARG A 33 -30.80 -4.29 10.84
C ARG A 33 -32.14 -4.28 11.60
N GLN A 34 -32.17 -4.75 12.85
CA GLN A 34 -33.38 -4.69 13.67
C GLN A 34 -33.84 -3.24 13.90
N VAL A 35 -32.92 -2.32 14.20
CA VAL A 35 -33.20 -0.89 14.41
C VAL A 35 -33.79 -0.27 13.15
N ILE A 36 -33.22 -0.56 11.98
CA ILE A 36 -33.74 -0.09 10.68
C ILE A 36 -35.12 -0.69 10.41
N LYS A 37 -35.29 -2.01 10.55
CA LYS A 37 -36.56 -2.70 10.28
C LYS A 37 -37.68 -2.14 11.17
N ALA A 38 -37.41 -1.95 12.45
CA ALA A 38 -38.35 -1.35 13.39
C ALA A 38 -38.69 0.11 13.03
N HIS A 39 -37.68 0.92 12.71
CA HIS A 39 -37.88 2.31 12.32
C HIS A 39 -38.68 2.42 11.01
N VAL A 40 -38.36 1.59 10.02
CA VAL A 40 -39.05 1.59 8.72
C VAL A 40 -40.51 1.18 8.86
N LYS A 41 -40.78 0.12 9.62
CA LYS A 41 -42.13 -0.33 9.94
C LYS A 41 -42.94 0.71 10.71
N GLN A 42 -42.31 1.40 11.68
CA GLN A 42 -42.99 2.42 12.46
C GLN A 42 -43.28 3.70 11.66
N ARG A 43 -42.31 4.18 10.87
CA ARG A 43 -42.38 5.50 10.21
C ARG A 43 -43.05 5.46 8.83
N TRP A 44 -42.86 4.38 8.08
CA TRP A 44 -43.37 4.21 6.72
C TRP A 44 -44.33 3.02 6.56
N GLN A 45 -44.65 2.28 7.63
CA GLN A 45 -45.58 1.12 7.61
C GLN A 45 -45.20 0.03 6.60
N GLN A 46 -43.91 -0.07 6.25
CA GLN A 46 -43.39 -1.09 5.34
C GLN A 46 -42.60 -2.15 6.12
N ASP A 47 -42.85 -3.41 5.83
CA ASP A 47 -41.99 -4.51 6.31
C ASP A 47 -40.91 -4.80 5.26
N ILE A 48 -39.67 -4.66 5.67
CA ILE A 48 -38.51 -4.72 4.79
C ILE A 48 -37.44 -5.60 5.43
N GLU A 49 -36.64 -6.25 4.60
CA GLU A 49 -35.37 -6.82 5.02
C GLU A 49 -34.24 -5.83 4.65
N PRO A 50 -33.61 -5.15 5.63
CA PRO A 50 -32.70 -4.02 5.35
C PRO A 50 -31.48 -4.34 4.48
N ASP A 51 -31.05 -5.60 4.42
CA ASP A 51 -29.93 -6.02 3.58
C ASP A 51 -30.32 -6.42 2.14
N ASP A 52 -31.60 -6.66 1.92
CA ASP A 52 -32.18 -6.86 0.59
C ASP A 52 -32.61 -5.54 -0.06
N VAL A 53 -32.56 -4.43 0.68
CA VAL A 53 -32.82 -3.08 0.16
C VAL A 53 -31.50 -2.33 -0.01
N ARG A 54 -31.32 -1.72 -1.18
CA ARG A 54 -30.12 -0.96 -1.53
C ARG A 54 -30.45 0.52 -1.68
N LEU A 55 -29.70 1.34 -0.96
CA LEU A 55 -29.58 2.77 -1.21
C LEU A 55 -28.66 2.96 -2.41
N ASN A 56 -29.26 3.31 -3.55
CA ASN A 56 -28.56 3.43 -4.83
C ASN A 56 -28.50 4.89 -5.26
N THR A 57 -27.31 5.36 -5.61
CA THR A 57 -27.13 6.63 -6.31
C THR A 57 -26.90 6.36 -7.78
N PHE A 58 -27.81 6.85 -8.63
CA PHE A 58 -27.74 6.73 -10.08
C PHE A 58 -27.32 8.06 -10.69
N ILE A 59 -26.50 7.97 -11.72
CA ILE A 59 -26.35 9.03 -12.71
C ILE A 59 -27.14 8.54 -13.93
N TYR A 60 -28.10 9.32 -14.42
CA TYR A 60 -29.00 8.92 -15.50
C TYR A 60 -29.27 10.06 -16.48
N SER A 61 -29.81 9.72 -17.65
CA SER A 61 -30.16 10.70 -18.70
C SER A 61 -31.64 10.61 -19.07
N GLU A 62 -32.31 11.76 -19.18
CA GLU A 62 -33.69 11.84 -19.65
C GLU A 62 -33.77 11.74 -21.18
N VAL A 63 -34.45 10.70 -21.68
CA VAL A 63 -34.75 10.55 -23.10
C VAL A 63 -36.25 10.76 -23.30
N ARG A 64 -36.65 11.79 -24.07
CA ARG A 64 -38.06 12.08 -24.33
C ARG A 64 -38.76 10.88 -24.98
N GLY A 65 -39.84 10.41 -24.36
CA GLY A 65 -40.67 9.30 -24.87
C GLY A 65 -40.17 7.90 -24.51
N ALA A 66 -39.16 7.75 -23.66
CA ALA A 66 -38.69 6.45 -23.18
C ALA A 66 -39.41 6.00 -21.91
N ASP A 67 -39.81 4.73 -21.85
CA ASP A 67 -40.46 4.12 -20.67
C ASP A 67 -39.48 3.82 -19.52
N THR A 68 -38.18 3.76 -19.81
CA THR A 68 -37.09 3.58 -18.83
C THR A 68 -35.94 4.52 -19.15
N TYR A 69 -35.26 5.01 -18.13
CA TYR A 69 -34.14 5.92 -18.24
C TYR A 69 -32.81 5.16 -18.22
N PRO A 70 -31.91 5.34 -19.21
CA PRO A 70 -30.57 4.77 -19.13
C PRO A 70 -29.80 5.39 -17.95
N ALA A 71 -29.19 4.54 -17.12
CA ALA A 71 -28.49 4.92 -15.89
C ALA A 71 -27.17 4.16 -15.70
N THR A 72 -26.20 4.79 -15.05
CA THR A 72 -25.04 4.12 -14.45
C THR A 72 -25.16 4.17 -12.93
N LEU A 73 -24.89 3.05 -12.26
CA LEU A 73 -24.93 2.95 -10.81
C LEU A 73 -23.61 3.47 -10.23
N HIS A 74 -23.65 4.56 -9.47
CA HIS A 74 -22.46 5.18 -8.90
C HIS A 74 -22.08 4.56 -7.54
N THR A 75 -23.06 4.40 -6.66
CA THR A 75 -22.89 3.73 -5.37
C THR A 75 -24.11 2.87 -5.05
N SER A 76 -23.89 1.77 -4.34
CA SER A 76 -24.94 0.90 -3.83
C SER A 76 -24.56 0.38 -2.46
N LEU A 77 -25.33 0.75 -1.43
CA LEU A 77 -25.13 0.30 -0.06
C LEU A 77 -26.40 -0.38 0.47
N SER A 78 -26.25 -1.45 1.26
CA SER A 78 -27.38 -1.94 2.05
C SER A 78 -27.75 -0.94 3.14
N LEU A 79 -29.00 -0.96 3.60
CA LEU A 79 -29.42 -0.03 4.65
C LEU A 79 -28.66 -0.26 5.96
N THR A 80 -28.34 -1.52 6.28
CA THR A 80 -27.53 -1.89 7.44
C THR A 80 -26.14 -1.23 7.37
N ASN A 81 -25.48 -1.31 6.21
CA ASN A 81 -24.18 -0.69 6.00
C ASN A 81 -24.25 0.84 6.00
N ALA A 82 -25.33 1.42 5.49
CA ALA A 82 -25.56 2.87 5.55
C ALA A 82 -25.61 3.36 7.01
N LEU A 83 -26.32 2.63 7.90
CA LEU A 83 -26.40 2.99 9.32
C LEU A 83 -25.07 2.77 10.06
N LEU A 84 -24.42 1.62 9.87
CA LEU A 84 -23.14 1.29 10.53
C LEU A 84 -22.02 2.29 10.20
N ARG A 85 -22.00 2.81 8.97
CA ARG A 85 -20.99 3.77 8.50
C ARG A 85 -21.34 5.23 8.76
N LYS A 86 -22.50 5.53 9.38
CA LYS A 86 -23.09 6.88 9.43
C LYS A 86 -23.04 7.56 8.06
N TRP A 87 -23.52 6.85 7.03
CA TRP A 87 -23.50 7.31 5.64
C TRP A 87 -24.37 8.56 5.47
N HIS A 88 -23.75 9.69 5.13
CA HIS A 88 -24.41 10.99 5.07
C HIS A 88 -23.94 11.86 3.90
N GLN A 89 -23.39 11.28 2.83
CA GLN A 89 -23.02 12.07 1.64
C GLN A 89 -24.23 12.88 1.15
N HIS A 90 -24.08 14.21 1.20
CA HIS A 90 -25.05 15.14 0.65
C HIS A 90 -24.94 15.15 -0.87
N LEU A 91 -26.08 15.07 -1.56
CA LEU A 91 -26.13 15.09 -3.02
C LEU A 91 -25.57 16.41 -3.62
N THR A 92 -25.38 17.45 -2.80
CA THR A 92 -24.74 18.73 -3.19
C THR A 92 -23.26 18.59 -3.57
N MET A 93 -22.56 17.54 -3.14
CA MET A 93 -21.21 17.22 -3.62
C MET A 93 -21.18 16.67 -5.06
N PHE A 94 -22.33 16.37 -5.66
CA PHE A 94 -22.45 15.89 -7.04
C PHE A 94 -22.68 17.02 -8.05
N SER A 95 -22.44 18.28 -7.66
CA SER A 95 -22.64 19.47 -8.50
C SER A 95 -21.85 19.46 -9.81
N GLY A 96 -20.80 18.61 -9.93
CA GLY A 96 -20.05 18.37 -11.16
C GLY A 96 -20.49 17.15 -11.99
N LEU A 97 -21.38 16.28 -11.47
CA LEU A 97 -21.81 15.03 -12.12
C LEU A 97 -23.22 15.10 -12.71
N GLY A 98 -24.02 16.09 -12.31
CA GLY A 98 -25.36 16.30 -12.84
C GLY A 98 -26.29 17.10 -11.93
N TYR A 99 -27.46 17.49 -12.43
CA TYR A 99 -28.49 18.12 -11.59
C TYR A 99 -29.14 17.08 -10.70
N VAL A 100 -29.05 17.29 -9.39
CA VAL A 100 -29.73 16.45 -8.39
C VAL A 100 -31.23 16.57 -8.56
N GLN A 101 -31.87 15.45 -8.82
CA GLN A 101 -33.31 15.37 -8.95
C GLN A 101 -33.95 15.13 -7.59
N PRO A 102 -35.10 15.76 -7.33
CA PRO A 102 -35.84 15.51 -6.11
C PRO A 102 -36.30 14.05 -6.08
N TYR A 103 -36.41 13.51 -4.87
CA TYR A 103 -37.00 12.20 -4.66
C TYR A 103 -38.43 12.13 -5.21
N ARG A 104 -38.81 10.99 -5.79
CA ARG A 104 -40.11 10.73 -6.39
C ARG A 104 -40.66 9.40 -5.87
N ALA A 105 -41.89 9.43 -5.34
CA ALA A 105 -42.64 8.21 -4.99
C ALA A 105 -42.98 7.40 -6.26
N GLY A 106 -42.88 6.08 -6.16
CA GLY A 106 -42.91 5.13 -7.29
C GLY A 106 -41.54 4.95 -7.98
N GLY A 107 -40.51 5.68 -7.57
CA GLY A 107 -39.17 5.57 -8.11
C GLY A 107 -39.04 6.16 -9.51
N LEU A 108 -37.87 5.98 -10.10
CA LEU A 108 -37.65 6.23 -11.53
C LEU A 108 -37.24 4.91 -12.19
N PRO A 109 -37.89 4.51 -13.29
CA PRO A 109 -37.53 3.28 -13.98
C PRO A 109 -36.16 3.44 -14.63
N MET A 110 -35.12 2.83 -14.06
CA MET A 110 -33.74 2.87 -14.51
C MET A 110 -33.36 1.59 -15.25
N ARG A 111 -32.66 1.74 -16.36
CA ARG A 111 -32.01 0.65 -17.10
C ARG A 111 -30.51 0.84 -17.03
N LEU A 112 -29.81 -0.08 -16.37
CA LEU A 112 -28.36 -0.01 -16.28
C LEU A 112 -27.71 -0.15 -17.66
N VAL A 113 -26.80 0.76 -17.97
CA VAL A 113 -25.98 0.74 -19.18
C VAL A 113 -24.50 0.85 -18.79
N PRO A 114 -23.57 0.25 -19.56
CA PRO A 114 -22.14 0.32 -19.26
C PRO A 114 -21.58 1.75 -19.23
N SER A 115 -22.19 2.65 -20.00
CA SER A 115 -21.89 4.08 -20.04
C SER A 115 -23.11 4.89 -20.46
N LEU A 116 -23.23 6.11 -19.94
CA LEU A 116 -24.25 7.07 -20.35
C LEU A 116 -23.76 7.90 -21.54
N ASN A 117 -24.62 8.08 -22.53
CA ASN A 117 -24.34 8.97 -23.65
C ASN A 117 -24.72 10.41 -23.24
N THR A 118 -23.73 11.26 -23.00
CA THR A 118 -23.82 12.55 -22.27
C THR A 118 -24.39 13.72 -23.07
N VAL A 119 -25.25 13.46 -24.06
CA VAL A 119 -25.81 14.50 -24.95
C VAL A 119 -26.79 15.44 -24.21
N TYR A 120 -27.28 15.05 -23.03
CA TYR A 120 -28.14 15.87 -22.16
C TYR A 120 -27.53 16.01 -20.77
N HIS A 121 -27.94 17.04 -20.03
CA HIS A 121 -27.54 17.23 -18.63
C HIS A 121 -27.73 15.91 -17.85
N SER A 122 -26.62 15.36 -17.36
CA SER A 122 -26.65 14.22 -16.45
C SER A 122 -27.50 14.58 -15.24
N LEU A 123 -28.35 13.66 -14.80
CA LEU A 123 -29.21 13.82 -13.64
C LEU A 123 -28.75 12.84 -12.57
N VAL A 124 -28.75 13.30 -11.32
CA VAL A 124 -28.40 12.45 -10.18
C VAL A 124 -29.68 12.13 -9.44
N TYR A 125 -30.01 10.86 -9.33
CA TYR A 125 -31.17 10.39 -8.56
C TYR A 125 -30.72 9.36 -7.54
N GLU A 126 -31.22 9.52 -6.33
CA GLU A 126 -31.03 8.53 -5.27
C GLU A 126 -32.37 7.87 -4.98
N GLY A 127 -32.37 6.56 -4.84
CA GLY A 127 -33.57 5.79 -4.53
C GLY A 127 -33.25 4.49 -3.83
N LEU A 128 -34.26 3.95 -3.17
CA LEU A 128 -34.19 2.68 -2.43
C LEU A 128 -34.85 1.59 -3.26
N TYR A 129 -34.10 0.54 -3.59
CA TYR A 129 -34.59 -0.56 -4.43
C TYR A 129 -34.32 -1.92 -3.79
N ARG A 130 -35.28 -2.83 -3.87
CA ARG A 130 -35.12 -4.24 -3.48
C ARG A 130 -34.22 -4.95 -4.47
N ARG A 131 -33.41 -5.87 -3.95
CA ARG A 131 -32.61 -6.78 -4.75
C ARG A 131 -33.52 -7.82 -5.41
N CYS A 132 -33.30 -8.09 -6.68
CA CYS A 132 -33.93 -9.17 -7.43
C CYS A 132 -32.96 -9.74 -8.48
N GLU A 133 -33.25 -10.93 -9.01
CA GLU A 133 -32.43 -11.57 -10.05
C GLU A 133 -33.33 -11.99 -11.23
N PRO A 134 -33.13 -11.42 -12.45
CA PRO A 134 -32.18 -10.36 -12.79
C PRO A 134 -32.58 -9.01 -12.16
N GLN A 135 -31.59 -8.18 -11.80
CA GLN A 135 -31.85 -6.92 -11.10
C GLN A 135 -32.58 -5.92 -12.02
N THR A 136 -33.75 -5.46 -11.56
CA THR A 136 -34.54 -4.38 -12.18
C THR A 136 -34.61 -3.18 -11.24
N TYR A 137 -34.72 -1.98 -11.81
CA TYR A 137 -34.87 -0.74 -11.07
C TYR A 137 -36.11 -0.03 -11.58
N GLY A 138 -37.27 -0.49 -11.15
CA GLY A 138 -38.56 0.04 -11.57
C GLY A 138 -39.48 0.29 -10.38
N ALA A 139 -40.72 0.66 -10.65
CA ALA A 139 -41.73 0.83 -9.61
C ALA A 139 -42.02 -0.48 -8.83
N ASP A 140 -41.75 -1.63 -9.45
CA ASP A 140 -41.86 -2.97 -8.89
C ASP A 140 -40.81 -3.27 -7.80
N THR A 141 -39.62 -2.71 -7.93
CA THR A 141 -38.52 -2.91 -6.95
C THR A 141 -38.27 -1.70 -6.07
N HIS A 142 -38.83 -0.53 -6.39
CA HIS A 142 -38.68 0.69 -5.59
C HIS A 142 -39.38 0.61 -4.22
N LEU A 143 -38.75 1.17 -3.19
CA LEU A 143 -39.38 1.45 -1.90
C LEU A 143 -39.69 2.94 -1.81
N ASP A 144 -40.95 3.26 -1.49
CA ASP A 144 -41.41 4.63 -1.29
C ASP A 144 -40.95 5.26 0.04
N ILE A 145 -39.63 5.32 0.21
CA ILE A 145 -38.93 5.91 1.33
C ILE A 145 -37.98 6.96 0.75
N ASP A 146 -38.14 8.22 1.16
CA ASP A 146 -37.24 9.29 0.75
C ASP A 146 -35.82 9.03 1.30
N PRO A 147 -34.81 8.86 0.44
CA PRO A 147 -33.43 8.65 0.87
C PRO A 147 -32.87 9.75 1.77
N ALA A 148 -33.29 11.00 1.57
CA ALA A 148 -32.85 12.13 2.40
C ALA A 148 -33.41 12.02 3.83
N GLU A 149 -34.67 11.63 3.98
CA GLU A 149 -35.28 11.38 5.30
C GLU A 149 -34.65 10.15 5.97
N PHE A 150 -34.39 9.08 5.22
CA PHE A 150 -33.68 7.92 5.75
C PHE A 150 -32.25 8.26 6.20
N LYS A 151 -31.52 9.08 5.45
CA LYS A 151 -30.19 9.58 5.84
C LYS A 151 -30.23 10.46 7.09
N LYS A 152 -31.29 11.27 7.29
CA LYS A 152 -31.49 12.01 8.55
C LYS A 152 -31.64 11.04 9.73
N PHE A 153 -32.39 9.95 9.58
CA PHE A 153 -32.47 8.90 10.58
C PHE A 153 -31.11 8.25 10.85
N VAL A 154 -30.36 7.89 9.80
CA VAL A 154 -28.99 7.33 9.92
C VAL A 154 -28.08 8.28 10.71
N TRP A 155 -28.16 9.57 10.44
CA TRP A 155 -27.34 10.57 11.12
C TRP A 155 -27.76 10.79 12.57
N ALA A 156 -29.07 10.90 12.82
CA ALA A 156 -29.64 11.14 14.14
C ALA A 156 -29.50 9.93 15.08
N THR A 157 -29.40 8.72 14.54
CA THR A 157 -29.30 7.50 15.34
C THR A 157 -27.91 7.39 15.97
N ASP A 158 -27.85 7.38 17.30
CA ASP A 158 -26.66 6.96 18.05
C ASP A 158 -26.70 5.44 18.23
N LEU A 159 -26.40 4.73 17.15
CA LEU A 159 -26.40 3.26 17.14
C LEU A 159 -25.43 2.70 18.19
N ARG A 160 -24.31 3.40 18.43
CA ARG A 160 -23.31 3.00 19.42
C ARG A 160 -23.91 3.02 20.82
N GLN A 161 -24.57 4.10 21.21
CA GLN A 161 -25.22 4.19 22.52
C GLN A 161 -26.33 3.13 22.68
N GLN A 162 -27.17 2.95 21.67
CA GLN A 162 -28.26 1.95 21.69
C GLN A 162 -27.71 0.53 21.82
N TYR A 163 -26.68 0.20 21.04
CA TYR A 163 -26.06 -1.11 21.08
C TYR A 163 -25.33 -1.38 22.41
N MET A 164 -24.68 -0.36 23.00
CA MET A 164 -24.08 -0.48 24.34
C MET A 164 -25.13 -0.74 25.43
N ALA A 165 -26.30 -0.11 25.32
CA ALA A 165 -27.40 -0.37 26.23
C ALA A 165 -27.93 -1.80 26.08
N TYR A 166 -28.12 -2.28 24.85
CA TYR A 166 -28.46 -3.67 24.56
C TYR A 166 -27.45 -4.66 25.15
N LEU A 167 -26.15 -4.43 24.93
CA LEU A 167 -25.09 -5.29 25.46
C LEU A 167 -25.13 -5.33 26.98
N ARG A 168 -25.34 -4.20 27.66
CA ARG A 168 -25.47 -4.17 29.12
C ARG A 168 -26.60 -5.08 29.59
N THR A 169 -27.80 -4.93 29.03
CA THR A 169 -28.95 -5.78 29.37
C THR A 169 -28.69 -7.26 29.08
N PHE A 170 -28.06 -7.57 27.95
CA PHE A 170 -27.71 -8.95 27.59
C PHE A 170 -26.71 -9.56 28.58
N ILE A 171 -25.64 -8.84 28.91
CA ILE A 171 -24.62 -9.26 29.85
C ILE A 171 -25.22 -9.50 31.24
N ASP A 172 -26.04 -8.57 31.73
CA ASP A 172 -26.67 -8.66 33.05
C ASP A 172 -27.57 -9.92 33.17
N ALA A 173 -28.23 -10.33 32.09
CA ALA A 173 -29.11 -11.50 32.07
C ALA A 173 -28.36 -12.85 31.97
N HIS A 174 -27.23 -12.90 31.25
CA HIS A 174 -26.63 -14.18 30.85
C HIS A 174 -25.23 -14.44 31.41
N ALA A 175 -24.45 -13.42 31.77
CA ALA A 175 -23.04 -13.59 32.12
C ALA A 175 -22.82 -14.53 33.32
N ARG A 176 -23.73 -14.55 34.30
CA ARG A 176 -23.63 -15.42 35.47
C ARG A 176 -23.55 -16.91 35.14
N HIS A 177 -24.22 -17.35 34.06
CA HIS A 177 -24.32 -18.75 33.67
C HIS A 177 -23.24 -19.19 32.69
N TYR A 178 -22.51 -18.23 32.11
CA TYR A 178 -21.48 -18.48 31.12
C TYR A 178 -20.39 -19.45 31.56
N PRO A 179 -19.83 -19.37 32.79
CA PRO A 179 -18.75 -20.28 33.19
C PRO A 179 -19.16 -21.75 33.14
N VAL A 180 -20.38 -22.07 33.59
CA VAL A 180 -20.93 -23.43 33.56
C VAL A 180 -21.12 -23.93 32.12
N LEU A 181 -21.68 -23.10 31.24
CA LEU A 181 -21.86 -23.42 29.83
C LEU A 181 -20.52 -23.65 29.12
N ALA A 182 -19.53 -22.79 29.37
CA ALA A 182 -18.22 -22.88 28.76
C ALA A 182 -17.43 -24.10 29.25
N LYS A 183 -17.52 -24.44 30.55
CA LYS A 183 -16.95 -25.67 31.11
C LYS A 183 -17.58 -26.92 30.52
N ALA A 184 -18.91 -26.94 30.37
CA ALA A 184 -19.62 -28.05 29.76
C ALA A 184 -19.17 -28.28 28.32
N ALA A 185 -19.01 -27.21 27.52
CA ALA A 185 -18.57 -27.30 26.13
C ALA A 185 -17.12 -27.81 26.02
N PHE A 186 -16.25 -27.25 26.87
CA PHE A 186 -14.84 -27.61 26.97
C PHE A 186 -14.66 -29.10 27.33
N LEU A 187 -15.42 -29.61 28.29
CA LEU A 187 -15.41 -31.02 28.67
C LEU A 187 -16.01 -31.91 27.57
N LYS A 188 -17.14 -31.51 26.97
CA LYS A 188 -17.77 -32.29 25.91
C LYS A 188 -16.82 -32.53 24.75
N ALA A 189 -16.09 -31.49 24.34
CA ALA A 189 -15.06 -31.59 23.32
C ALA A 189 -13.96 -32.59 23.71
N ALA A 190 -13.51 -32.60 24.97
CA ALA A 190 -12.48 -33.52 25.43
C ALA A 190 -12.92 -34.99 25.37
N PHE A 191 -14.18 -35.28 25.73
CA PHE A 191 -14.74 -36.63 25.61
C PHE A 191 -14.94 -37.03 24.14
N LEU A 192 -15.56 -36.16 23.32
CA LEU A 192 -15.80 -36.42 21.90
C LEU A 192 -14.51 -36.66 21.12
N GLN A 193 -13.55 -35.73 21.21
CA GLN A 193 -12.29 -35.82 20.48
C GLN A 193 -11.44 -37.02 20.93
N ARG A 194 -11.56 -37.45 22.20
CA ARG A 194 -10.88 -38.64 22.68
C ARG A 194 -11.44 -39.90 22.02
N ASP A 195 -12.76 -40.02 21.94
CA ASP A 195 -13.42 -41.19 21.36
C ASP A 195 -13.24 -41.23 19.83
N GLU A 196 -13.11 -40.06 19.20
CA GLU A 196 -12.71 -39.90 17.79
C GLU A 196 -11.21 -40.15 17.54
N ASN A 197 -10.41 -40.38 18.59
CA ASN A 197 -8.95 -40.51 18.55
C ASN A 197 -8.22 -39.27 17.99
N SER A 198 -8.84 -38.09 17.99
CA SER A 198 -8.21 -36.82 17.63
C SER A 198 -7.53 -36.14 18.83
N LEU A 199 -7.82 -36.60 20.06
CA LEU A 199 -7.18 -36.17 21.30
C LEU A 199 -6.62 -37.38 22.08
N GLN A 200 -5.40 -37.28 22.61
CA GLN A 200 -4.82 -38.38 23.39
C GLN A 200 -5.43 -38.48 24.79
N GLU A 201 -5.39 -39.67 25.38
CA GLU A 201 -5.92 -39.89 26.75
C GLU A 201 -5.24 -38.99 27.79
N ILE A 202 -3.93 -38.77 27.66
CA ILE A 202 -3.16 -37.89 28.56
C ILE A 202 -3.62 -36.42 28.47
N ASP A 203 -4.03 -35.96 27.28
CA ASP A 203 -4.53 -34.61 27.07
C ASP A 203 -5.92 -34.43 27.66
N LYS A 204 -6.81 -35.42 27.50
CA LYS A 204 -8.13 -35.44 28.17
C LYS A 204 -7.99 -35.41 29.69
N GLN A 205 -7.04 -36.16 30.26
CA GLN A 205 -6.77 -36.15 31.70
C GLN A 205 -6.26 -34.78 32.17
N LEU A 206 -5.41 -34.11 31.38
CA LEU A 206 -4.94 -32.76 31.68
C LEU A 206 -6.10 -31.74 31.66
N VAL A 207 -7.02 -31.85 30.70
CA VAL A 207 -8.27 -31.07 30.63
C VAL A 207 -9.13 -31.28 31.88
N LEU A 208 -9.40 -32.53 32.30
CA LEU A 208 -10.19 -32.83 33.50
C LEU A 208 -9.56 -32.24 34.77
N LYS A 209 -8.25 -32.45 34.97
CA LYS A 209 -7.53 -31.92 36.13
C LYS A 209 -7.47 -30.39 36.15
N SER A 210 -7.51 -29.72 34.98
CA SER A 210 -7.58 -28.26 34.92
C SER A 210 -8.85 -27.66 35.52
N LEU A 211 -9.89 -28.49 35.73
CA LEU A 211 -11.13 -28.16 36.44
C LEU A 211 -11.21 -28.80 37.84
N GLY A 212 -10.14 -29.44 38.32
CA GLY A 212 -10.15 -30.18 39.58
C GLY A 212 -10.99 -31.46 39.56
N LEU A 213 -11.33 -31.97 38.37
CA LEU A 213 -12.09 -33.21 38.21
C LEU A 213 -11.15 -34.43 38.19
N PRO A 214 -11.58 -35.59 38.74
CA PRO A 214 -10.77 -36.79 38.74
C PRO A 214 -10.59 -37.34 37.31
N ALA A 215 -9.47 -38.01 37.04
CA ALA A 215 -9.19 -38.61 35.73
C ALA A 215 -10.21 -39.68 35.31
N SER A 216 -10.92 -40.28 36.28
CA SER A 216 -12.00 -41.25 36.06
C SER A 216 -13.38 -40.61 35.83
N GLN A 217 -13.48 -39.28 35.77
CA GLN A 217 -14.74 -38.57 35.57
C GLN A 217 -15.40 -39.00 34.25
N GLN A 218 -16.70 -39.27 34.30
CA GLN A 218 -17.51 -39.60 33.13
C GLN A 218 -18.40 -38.42 32.73
N TRP A 219 -18.67 -38.31 31.42
CA TRP A 219 -19.51 -37.26 30.84
C TRP A 219 -20.93 -37.26 31.42
N GLN A 220 -21.53 -38.44 31.59
CA GLN A 220 -22.92 -38.60 32.07
C GLN A 220 -23.09 -38.26 33.55
N ALA A 221 -22.00 -38.19 34.32
CA ALA A 221 -22.00 -37.87 35.74
C ALA A 221 -21.75 -36.38 36.03
N LEU A 222 -21.59 -35.54 35.00
CA LEU A 222 -21.43 -34.09 35.15
C LEU A 222 -22.79 -33.42 35.40
N THR A 223 -22.86 -32.48 36.34
CA THR A 223 -24.04 -31.64 36.60
C THR A 223 -23.67 -30.15 36.59
N PRO A 224 -24.61 -29.23 36.36
CA PRO A 224 -24.35 -27.78 36.43
C PRO A 224 -23.72 -27.35 37.77
N GLU A 225 -24.19 -27.90 38.89
CA GLU A 225 -23.72 -27.59 40.24
C GLU A 225 -22.27 -28.04 40.45
N LEU A 226 -21.92 -29.23 39.93
CA LEU A 226 -20.54 -29.72 39.95
C LEU A 226 -19.62 -28.79 39.14
N LEU A 227 -20.08 -28.34 37.96
CA LEU A 227 -19.30 -27.43 37.12
C LEU A 227 -19.17 -26.04 37.74
N GLU A 228 -20.19 -25.55 38.44
CA GLU A 228 -20.15 -24.27 39.16
C GLU A 228 -19.09 -24.26 40.26
N GLY A 229 -18.95 -25.36 41.02
CA GLY A 229 -17.94 -25.51 42.07
C GLY A 229 -16.55 -25.96 41.60
N SER A 230 -16.40 -26.37 40.34
CA SER A 230 -15.15 -26.94 39.82
C SER A 230 -14.05 -25.89 39.62
N VAL A 231 -12.90 -26.08 40.26
CA VAL A 231 -11.73 -25.18 40.17
C VAL A 231 -10.43 -25.99 40.13
N PRO A 232 -9.38 -25.51 39.44
CA PRO A 232 -8.09 -26.20 39.42
C PRO A 232 -7.50 -26.32 40.83
N THR A 233 -7.30 -27.55 41.30
CA THR A 233 -6.73 -27.86 42.63
C THR A 233 -5.27 -28.29 42.57
N ASP A 234 -4.79 -28.76 41.43
CA ASP A 234 -3.42 -29.22 41.24
C ASP A 234 -2.46 -28.03 41.04
N PRO A 235 -1.47 -27.80 41.94
CA PRO A 235 -0.54 -26.68 41.82
C PRO A 235 0.36 -26.78 40.59
N HIS A 236 0.56 -27.98 40.04
CA HIS A 236 1.38 -28.22 38.86
C HIS A 236 0.66 -27.94 37.55
N ILE A 237 -0.64 -27.66 37.58
CA ILE A 237 -1.40 -27.28 36.38
C ILE A 237 -1.46 -25.76 36.28
N VAL A 238 -1.11 -25.27 35.10
CA VAL A 238 -1.16 -23.86 34.72
C VAL A 238 -2.19 -23.71 33.62
N VAL A 239 -3.22 -22.91 33.88
CA VAL A 239 -4.20 -22.48 32.86
C VAL A 239 -3.93 -21.02 32.58
N ALA A 240 -3.73 -20.66 31.31
CA ALA A 240 -3.42 -19.31 30.86
C ALA A 240 -4.15 -19.01 29.54
N LEU A 241 -4.18 -17.75 29.12
CA LEU A 241 -4.61 -17.39 27.77
C LEU A 241 -3.50 -17.69 26.76
N LEU A 242 -3.88 -18.01 25.52
CA LEU A 242 -2.94 -17.98 24.40
C LEU A 242 -2.42 -16.54 24.25
N GLN A 243 -1.11 -16.37 24.22
CA GLN A 243 -0.48 -15.09 23.96
C GLN A 243 0.30 -15.16 22.64
N VAL A 244 -0.02 -14.24 21.74
CA VAL A 244 0.72 -14.03 20.49
C VAL A 244 1.44 -12.69 20.60
N HIS A 245 2.77 -12.74 20.67
CA HIS A 245 3.64 -11.61 20.96
C HIS A 245 3.24 -10.95 22.29
N ARG A 246 2.73 -9.71 22.26
CA ARG A 246 2.17 -9.02 23.45
C ARG A 246 0.66 -9.16 23.57
N TYR A 247 0.00 -9.69 22.54
CA TYR A 247 -1.45 -9.70 22.42
C TYR A 247 -1.98 -10.95 23.07
N ARG A 248 -2.94 -10.79 23.98
CA ARG A 248 -3.58 -11.91 24.68
C ARG A 248 -4.87 -12.24 23.97
N ALA A 249 -5.09 -13.51 23.72
CA ALA A 249 -6.38 -14.00 23.27
C ALA A 249 -7.45 -13.64 24.31
N SER A 250 -8.69 -13.53 23.88
CA SER A 250 -9.81 -13.22 24.77
C SER A 250 -10.52 -14.47 25.29
N ASP A 251 -10.33 -15.59 24.61
CA ASP A 251 -11.08 -16.83 24.82
C ASP A 251 -10.26 -18.12 24.61
N ALA A 252 -9.20 -18.10 23.80
CA ALA A 252 -8.32 -19.24 23.62
C ALA A 252 -7.45 -19.51 24.87
N LEU A 253 -7.48 -20.74 25.38
CA LEU A 253 -6.77 -21.15 26.60
C LEU A 253 -5.61 -22.10 26.28
N VAL A 254 -4.52 -21.99 27.04
CA VAL A 254 -3.39 -22.92 27.07
C VAL A 254 -3.34 -23.56 28.45
N ILE A 255 -3.38 -24.89 28.49
CA ILE A 255 -3.34 -25.70 29.70
C ILE A 255 -2.05 -26.48 29.71
N LYS A 256 -1.21 -26.25 30.72
CA LYS A 256 0.12 -26.83 30.81
C LYS A 256 0.31 -27.58 32.11
N ASN A 257 0.91 -28.75 32.02
CA ASN A 257 1.50 -29.42 33.17
C ASN A 257 2.93 -28.92 33.36
N ALA A 258 3.20 -28.22 34.46
CA ALA A 258 4.50 -27.62 34.76
C ALA A 258 5.61 -28.66 35.04
N GLN A 259 5.25 -29.89 35.42
CA GLN A 259 6.22 -30.96 35.66
C GLN A 259 6.63 -31.67 34.35
N THR A 260 5.68 -31.95 33.47
CA THR A 260 5.93 -32.73 32.25
C THR A 260 6.14 -31.89 31.00
N GLY A 261 5.75 -30.61 31.02
CA GLY A 261 5.76 -29.73 29.86
C GLY A 261 4.56 -29.91 28.92
N ARG A 262 3.81 -31.02 29.05
CA ARG A 262 2.63 -31.35 28.22
C ARG A 262 1.64 -30.18 28.19
N THR A 263 1.22 -29.80 26.99
CA THR A 263 0.43 -28.60 26.73
C THR A 263 -0.81 -28.92 25.90
N VAL A 264 -1.96 -28.37 26.24
CA VAL A 264 -3.20 -28.46 25.46
C VAL A 264 -3.69 -27.05 25.13
N LEU A 265 -3.92 -26.77 23.86
CA LEU A 265 -4.58 -25.56 23.39
C LEU A 265 -6.07 -25.82 23.24
N TYR A 266 -6.89 -24.94 23.81
CA TYR A 266 -8.32 -24.88 23.60
C TYR A 266 -8.67 -23.64 22.78
N VAL A 267 -9.28 -23.85 21.61
CA VAL A 267 -9.77 -22.81 20.69
C VAL A 267 -11.29 -22.94 20.58
N PRO A 268 -12.06 -22.19 21.39
CA PRO A 268 -13.52 -22.30 21.42
C PRO A 268 -14.16 -22.07 20.05
N GLY A 269 -15.22 -22.83 19.71
CA GLY A 269 -15.98 -22.65 18.47
C GLY A 269 -15.44 -23.37 17.23
N ASN A 270 -14.27 -24.02 17.32
CA ASN A 270 -13.81 -24.96 16.29
C ASN A 270 -14.53 -26.32 16.40
N SER A 271 -14.67 -27.03 15.27
CA SER A 271 -15.24 -28.39 15.24
C SER A 271 -14.38 -29.41 16.01
N SER A 272 -13.08 -29.15 16.15
CA SER A 272 -12.10 -29.92 16.92
C SER A 272 -11.30 -28.94 17.78
N PRO A 273 -11.86 -28.47 18.92
CA PRO A 273 -11.35 -27.28 19.61
C PRO A 273 -10.16 -27.55 20.52
N LEU A 274 -9.84 -28.80 20.84
CA LEU A 274 -8.68 -29.17 21.66
C LEU A 274 -7.55 -29.71 20.80
N HIS A 275 -6.34 -29.21 21.03
CA HIS A 275 -5.12 -29.66 20.37
C HIS A 275 -4.05 -29.96 21.42
N GLY A 276 -3.60 -31.21 21.48
CA GLY A 276 -2.57 -31.68 22.42
C GLY A 276 -1.16 -31.59 21.83
N PHE A 277 -0.22 -31.18 22.67
CA PHE A 277 1.18 -30.97 22.32
C PHE A 277 2.10 -31.49 23.43
N GLU A 278 3.27 -32.00 23.06
CA GLU A 278 4.31 -32.40 24.01
C GLU A 278 4.79 -31.23 24.86
N ASN A 279 4.82 -30.02 24.28
CA ASN A 279 5.24 -28.79 24.95
C ASN A 279 4.79 -27.52 24.19
N GLU A 280 5.05 -26.35 24.79
CA GLU A 280 4.72 -25.05 24.20
C GLU A 280 5.47 -24.75 22.88
N GLN A 281 6.64 -25.34 22.64
CA GLN A 281 7.36 -25.15 21.38
C GLN A 281 6.62 -25.81 20.22
N GLN A 282 6.08 -27.02 20.43
CA GLN A 282 5.27 -27.70 19.43
C GLN A 282 3.94 -26.96 19.19
N LEU A 283 3.33 -26.40 20.24
CA LEU A 283 2.19 -25.48 20.09
C LEU A 283 2.54 -24.30 19.18
N ALA A 284 3.67 -23.63 19.44
CA ALA A 284 4.10 -22.47 18.66
C ALA A 284 4.34 -22.81 17.19
N GLN A 285 4.99 -23.95 16.91
CA GLN A 285 5.20 -24.44 15.55
C GLN A 285 3.86 -24.77 14.86
N TRP A 286 2.94 -25.41 15.57
CA TRP A 286 1.62 -25.72 15.03
C TRP A 286 0.85 -24.45 14.67
N VAL A 287 0.87 -23.42 15.53
CA VAL A 287 0.26 -22.11 15.25
C VAL A 287 0.87 -21.49 13.99
N ALA A 288 2.20 -21.55 13.83
CA ALA A 288 2.86 -21.05 12.62
C ALA A 288 2.40 -21.75 11.35
N GLU A 289 2.27 -23.08 11.40
CA GLU A 289 1.76 -23.88 10.28
C GLU A 289 0.32 -23.51 9.94
N GLN A 290 -0.54 -23.32 10.95
CA GLN A 290 -1.91 -22.87 10.70
C GLN A 290 -1.93 -21.46 10.09
N CYS A 291 -1.03 -20.55 10.51
CA CYS A 291 -0.99 -19.19 9.98
C CYS A 291 -0.53 -19.07 8.51
N ARG A 292 0.08 -20.11 7.92
CA ARG A 292 0.46 -20.14 6.50
C ARG A 292 -0.75 -20.08 5.58
N ASP A 293 -1.87 -20.66 6.02
CA ASP A 293 -3.15 -20.52 5.35
C ASP A 293 -3.83 -19.21 5.80
N VAL A 294 -4.12 -18.33 4.85
CA VAL A 294 -4.69 -17.01 5.12
C VAL A 294 -6.03 -17.11 5.86
N LEU A 295 -6.85 -18.12 5.57
CA LEU A 295 -8.16 -18.31 6.17
C LEU A 295 -8.04 -18.81 7.61
N LYS A 296 -7.16 -19.79 7.84
CA LYS A 296 -6.82 -20.26 9.20
C LYS A 296 -6.19 -19.16 10.05
N ARG A 297 -5.34 -18.33 9.46
CA ARG A 297 -4.75 -17.14 10.10
C ARG A 297 -5.82 -16.12 10.52
N ARG A 298 -6.76 -15.81 9.63
CA ARG A 298 -7.89 -14.92 9.91
C ARG A 298 -8.84 -15.49 10.97
N SER A 299 -9.02 -16.81 10.98
CA SER A 299 -9.74 -17.51 12.05
C SER A 299 -9.05 -17.31 13.41
N LEU A 300 -7.74 -17.52 13.48
CA LEU A 300 -6.98 -17.37 14.73
C LEU A 300 -6.98 -15.92 15.24
N GLU A 301 -6.84 -14.94 14.33
CA GLU A 301 -6.97 -13.51 14.63
C GLU A 301 -8.32 -13.16 15.27
N GLY A 302 -9.37 -13.93 14.98
CA GLY A 302 -10.70 -13.81 15.58
C GLY A 302 -10.77 -14.12 17.07
N HIS A 303 -9.75 -14.72 17.67
CA HIS A 303 -9.67 -14.97 19.12
C HIS A 303 -9.07 -13.81 19.91
N PHE A 304 -8.73 -12.69 19.25
CA PHE A 304 -8.12 -11.51 19.87
C PHE A 304 -9.00 -10.26 19.71
N PRO A 305 -8.82 -9.23 20.57
CA PRO A 305 -9.55 -7.97 20.45
C PRO A 305 -9.28 -7.27 19.10
N GLU A 306 -10.31 -6.69 18.48
CA GLU A 306 -10.15 -6.07 17.14
C GLU A 306 -9.20 -4.87 17.14
N LYS A 307 -9.17 -4.12 18.25
CA LYS A 307 -8.26 -3.00 18.46
C LYS A 307 -6.78 -3.39 18.33
N ASP A 308 -6.45 -4.66 18.53
CA ASP A 308 -5.08 -5.16 18.49
C ASP A 308 -4.65 -5.57 17.08
N ALA A 309 -5.57 -5.65 16.10
CA ALA A 309 -5.31 -6.13 14.75
C ALA A 309 -4.34 -5.21 13.98
N HIS A 310 -4.52 -3.90 14.08
CA HIS A 310 -3.81 -2.92 13.27
C HIS A 310 -2.53 -2.42 13.94
N ASP A 311 -1.55 -2.01 13.12
CA ASP A 311 -0.33 -1.39 13.60
C ASP A 311 -0.60 -0.08 14.36
N GLY A 312 0.04 0.06 15.51
CA GLY A 312 0.15 1.32 16.22
C GLY A 312 1.35 2.14 15.76
N VAL A 313 1.48 3.37 16.26
CA VAL A 313 2.54 4.32 15.85
C VAL A 313 3.96 3.80 16.10
N PHE A 314 4.14 2.92 17.08
CA PHE A 314 5.46 2.43 17.50
C PHE A 314 5.60 0.91 17.49
N LEU A 315 4.54 0.19 17.11
CA LEU A 315 4.33 -1.19 17.51
C LEU A 315 3.48 -1.93 16.48
N SER A 316 4.00 -3.02 15.93
CA SER A 316 3.25 -3.87 14.98
C SER A 316 2.04 -4.50 15.65
N GLY A 317 0.90 -4.42 14.98
CA GLY A 317 -0.37 -5.04 15.35
C GLY A 317 -0.33 -6.55 15.23
N LEU A 318 -1.33 -7.21 15.81
CA LEU A 318 -1.51 -8.65 15.76
C LEU A 318 -1.57 -9.19 14.33
N HIS A 319 -2.15 -8.44 13.38
CA HIS A 319 -2.23 -8.85 11.99
C HIS A 319 -0.83 -9.13 11.41
N ASN A 320 0.07 -8.16 11.57
CA ASN A 320 1.46 -8.26 11.12
C ASN A 320 2.27 -9.25 11.94
N ALA A 321 1.97 -9.42 13.24
CA ALA A 321 2.62 -10.46 14.04
C ALA A 321 2.28 -11.87 13.51
N LEU A 322 1.01 -12.15 13.25
CA LEU A 322 0.56 -13.44 12.70
C LEU A 322 1.01 -13.63 11.24
N GLU A 323 1.06 -12.58 10.43
CA GLU A 323 1.61 -12.65 9.07
C GLU A 323 3.11 -12.91 9.07
N GLY A 324 3.85 -12.30 10.00
CA GLY A 324 5.25 -12.60 10.21
C GLY A 324 5.47 -14.05 10.66
N ILE A 325 4.68 -14.53 11.62
CA ILE A 325 4.70 -15.92 12.09
C ILE A 325 4.40 -16.90 10.93
N ALA A 326 3.46 -16.56 10.05
CA ALA A 326 3.14 -17.37 8.86
C ALA A 326 4.32 -17.49 7.88
N ARG A 327 5.08 -16.40 7.74
CA ARG A 327 6.25 -16.34 6.84
C ARG A 327 7.51 -16.91 7.47
N TYR A 328 7.52 -17.15 8.79
CA TYR A 328 8.67 -17.68 9.51
C TYR A 328 9.23 -18.94 8.84
N PRO A 329 10.57 -19.02 8.63
CA PRO A 329 11.60 -18.11 9.15
C PRO A 329 11.93 -16.88 8.28
N ARG A 330 11.18 -16.62 7.20
CA ARG A 330 11.41 -15.47 6.31
C ARG A 330 10.97 -14.16 6.95
N TRP A 331 11.61 -13.07 6.55
CA TRP A 331 11.25 -11.72 6.99
C TRP A 331 9.85 -11.36 6.50
N LEU A 332 9.06 -10.72 7.35
CA LEU A 332 7.84 -10.05 6.90
C LEU A 332 8.20 -8.83 6.07
N ASN A 333 9.05 -7.97 6.63
CA ASN A 333 9.65 -6.79 6.00
C ASN A 333 10.81 -6.26 6.85
N ASN A 334 11.53 -5.27 6.33
CA ASN A 334 12.71 -4.70 6.99
C ASN A 334 12.42 -3.93 8.29
N ALA A 335 11.16 -3.55 8.56
CA ALA A 335 10.79 -2.78 9.74
C ALA A 335 10.44 -3.67 10.95
N THR A 336 9.97 -4.91 10.72
CA THR A 336 9.49 -5.81 11.77
C THR A 336 10.32 -7.09 11.91
N GLY A 337 11.17 -7.41 10.93
CA GLY A 337 12.11 -8.52 11.00
C GLY A 337 11.46 -9.90 10.94
N ILE A 338 12.07 -10.85 11.65
CA ILE A 338 11.63 -12.26 11.73
C ILE A 338 10.76 -12.44 12.97
N TRP A 339 9.64 -13.12 12.78
CA TRP A 339 8.68 -13.39 13.85
C TRP A 339 8.75 -14.86 14.24
N SER A 340 9.69 -15.19 15.15
CA SER A 340 9.86 -16.57 15.63
C SER A 340 8.62 -17.05 16.38
N PRO A 341 7.97 -18.14 15.94
CA PRO A 341 6.80 -18.68 16.62
C PRO A 341 7.09 -19.03 18.06
N ILE A 342 8.26 -19.59 18.37
CA ILE A 342 8.63 -20.04 19.71
C ILE A 342 8.77 -18.86 20.69
N HIS A 343 9.12 -17.67 20.19
CA HIS A 343 9.20 -16.44 20.98
C HIS A 343 7.91 -15.61 20.95
N CYS A 344 7.10 -15.82 19.92
CA CYS A 344 5.90 -15.03 19.68
C CYS A 344 4.62 -15.79 20.03
N VAL A 345 4.64 -17.07 20.39
CA VAL A 345 3.45 -17.85 20.72
C VAL A 345 3.74 -18.64 21.97
N HIS A 346 3.07 -18.31 23.07
CA HIS A 346 3.28 -18.95 24.36
C HIS A 346 2.05 -18.84 25.26
N ALA A 347 2.07 -19.58 26.37
CA ALA A 347 1.10 -19.40 27.45
C ALA A 347 1.31 -18.04 28.12
N GLY A 348 0.22 -17.29 28.34
CA GLY A 348 0.24 -16.06 29.11
C GLY A 348 0.42 -16.30 30.61
N SER A 349 0.11 -15.28 31.41
CA SER A 349 0.13 -15.40 32.87
C SER A 349 -0.90 -16.42 33.37
N LYS A 350 -0.54 -17.19 34.42
CA LYS A 350 -1.46 -18.12 35.09
C LYS A 350 -2.72 -17.37 35.53
N ILE A 351 -3.87 -17.92 35.16
CA ILE A 351 -5.16 -17.46 35.64
C ILE A 351 -5.35 -17.99 37.06
N HIS A 352 -5.63 -17.09 38.00
CA HIS A 352 -5.91 -17.43 39.38
C HIS A 352 -7.43 -17.58 39.57
N GLY A 353 -7.84 -18.60 40.34
CA GLY A 353 -9.25 -18.93 40.52
C GLY A 353 -9.82 -19.76 39.37
N ASP A 354 -11.12 -19.62 39.11
CA ASP A 354 -11.81 -20.32 38.04
C ASP A 354 -11.50 -19.70 36.67
N PRO A 355 -10.83 -20.43 35.74
CA PRO A 355 -10.50 -19.90 34.43
C PRO A 355 -11.71 -19.44 33.61
N PHE A 356 -12.88 -20.06 33.81
CA PHE A 356 -14.07 -19.77 33.02
C PHE A 356 -14.87 -18.58 33.57
N VAL A 357 -14.72 -18.26 34.85
CA VAL A 357 -15.15 -16.97 35.42
C VAL A 357 -14.26 -15.84 34.90
N PHE A 358 -12.95 -16.06 34.84
CA PHE A 358 -12.03 -15.10 34.23
C PHE A 358 -12.34 -14.88 32.74
N LEU A 359 -12.62 -15.94 31.98
CA LEU A 359 -13.05 -15.83 30.58
C LEU A 359 -14.34 -15.06 30.41
N ARG A 360 -15.34 -15.24 31.29
CA ARG A 360 -16.58 -14.45 31.29
C ARG A 360 -16.26 -12.95 31.33
N ASP A 361 -15.44 -12.54 32.28
CA ASP A 361 -15.15 -11.12 32.52
C ASP A 361 -14.37 -10.51 31.34
N ARG A 362 -13.37 -11.23 30.81
CA ARG A 362 -12.65 -10.86 29.59
C ARG A 362 -13.56 -10.76 28.37
N MET A 363 -14.47 -11.71 28.22
CA MET A 363 -15.42 -11.76 27.11
C MET A 363 -16.39 -10.57 27.16
N VAL A 364 -16.86 -10.21 28.36
CA VAL A 364 -17.67 -9.00 28.59
C VAL A 364 -16.92 -7.73 28.22
N GLU A 365 -15.64 -7.61 28.61
CA GLU A 365 -14.79 -6.48 28.21
C GLU A 365 -14.63 -6.41 26.69
N ARG A 366 -14.37 -7.54 26.05
CA ARG A 366 -14.21 -7.63 24.60
C ARG A 366 -15.48 -7.23 23.85
N LEU A 367 -16.64 -7.75 24.25
CA LEU A 367 -17.93 -7.39 23.64
C LEU A 367 -18.15 -5.87 23.63
N ARG A 368 -17.76 -5.18 24.70
CA ARG A 368 -17.85 -3.72 24.79
C ARG A 368 -16.79 -3.03 23.94
N ALA A 369 -15.54 -3.49 23.98
CA ALA A 369 -14.43 -2.87 23.24
C ALA A 369 -14.60 -2.98 21.72
N ASP A 370 -14.92 -4.18 21.22
CA ASP A 370 -15.13 -4.43 19.78
C ASP A 370 -16.29 -3.56 19.27
N ALA A 371 -17.37 -3.44 20.05
CA ALA A 371 -18.53 -2.65 19.66
C ALA A 371 -18.29 -1.13 19.68
N ILE A 372 -17.37 -0.61 20.51
CA ILE A 372 -16.93 0.79 20.45
C ILE A 372 -16.11 1.03 19.17
N PHE A 373 -15.21 0.11 18.83
CA PHE A 373 -14.34 0.21 17.67
C PHE A 373 -15.12 0.10 16.35
N SER A 374 -16.09 -0.80 16.33
CA SER A 374 -16.82 -1.20 15.13
C SER A 374 -18.00 -0.30 14.73
N ILE A 375 -18.54 0.52 15.64
CA ILE A 375 -19.64 1.45 15.34
C ILE A 375 -19.06 2.86 15.27
N HIS A 376 -18.72 3.31 14.06
CA HIS A 376 -18.08 4.60 13.84
C HIS A 376 -19.03 5.79 14.08
N THR A 377 -18.47 6.92 14.53
CA THR A 377 -19.19 8.19 14.75
C THR A 377 -19.03 9.21 13.62
N ARG A 378 -18.11 9.00 12.67
CA ARG A 378 -17.85 9.90 11.53
C ARG A 378 -17.68 9.06 10.27
N GLY A 379 -18.30 9.50 9.17
CA GLY A 379 -18.34 8.79 7.89
C GLY A 379 -17.00 8.84 7.15
N ASP A 380 -16.02 8.07 7.62
CA ASP A 380 -14.74 7.88 6.93
C ASP A 380 -14.88 6.85 5.79
N ALA A 381 -14.37 7.20 4.60
CA ALA A 381 -14.40 6.36 3.40
C ALA A 381 -13.30 5.28 3.36
N ARG A 382 -12.46 5.15 4.39
CA ARG A 382 -11.42 4.10 4.50
C ARG A 382 -12.00 2.78 4.98
N LEU A 383 -12.94 2.17 4.26
CA LEU A 383 -13.65 0.97 4.76
C LEU A 383 -13.98 -0.05 3.67
N GLU A 384 -12.97 -0.53 2.92
CA GLU A 384 -13.10 -1.78 2.15
C GLU A 384 -12.81 -3.05 2.97
N GLY A 385 -12.20 -2.94 4.16
CA GLY A 385 -11.97 -4.09 5.06
C GLY A 385 -12.97 -4.27 6.21
N PHE A 386 -13.89 -3.33 6.41
CA PHE A 386 -14.56 -3.17 7.71
C PHE A 386 -15.81 -4.03 7.93
N ALA A 387 -16.45 -4.53 6.86
CA ALA A 387 -17.58 -5.44 7.02
C ALA A 387 -17.19 -6.80 7.66
N GLN A 388 -15.89 -7.09 7.75
CA GLN A 388 -15.36 -8.37 8.21
C GLN A 388 -15.00 -8.43 9.71
N GLY A 389 -14.81 -7.28 10.38
CA GLY A 389 -14.34 -7.22 11.78
C GLY A 389 -15.42 -7.53 12.83
N LEU A 390 -16.66 -7.13 12.54
CA LEU A 390 -17.78 -7.15 13.47
C LEU A 390 -18.40 -8.51 13.78
N ASN A 391 -17.99 -9.54 13.06
CA ASN A 391 -18.56 -10.88 13.18
C ASN A 391 -17.79 -11.78 14.17
N ARG A 392 -16.72 -11.26 14.80
CA ARG A 392 -15.76 -12.04 15.59
C ARG A 392 -16.05 -12.09 17.11
N SER A 393 -17.05 -11.37 17.61
CA SER A 393 -17.33 -11.27 19.06
C SER A 393 -18.32 -12.32 19.60
N LEU A 394 -18.58 -13.41 18.87
CA LEU A 394 -19.62 -14.42 19.18
C LEU A 394 -19.15 -15.58 20.08
N ILE A 395 -18.27 -15.30 21.04
CA ILE A 395 -17.69 -16.29 21.96
C ILE A 395 -18.78 -16.98 22.81
N PHE A 396 -19.91 -16.32 23.08
CA PHE A 396 -21.03 -16.89 23.83
C PHE A 396 -21.71 -18.06 23.09
N THR A 397 -21.65 -18.08 21.76
CA THR A 397 -22.42 -18.99 20.91
C THR A 397 -21.70 -20.33 20.68
N GLY A 398 -20.37 -20.33 20.63
CA GLY A 398 -19.57 -21.54 20.36
C GLY A 398 -19.71 -22.62 21.45
N ALA A 399 -19.84 -22.21 22.72
CA ALA A 399 -20.06 -23.14 23.83
C ALA A 399 -21.42 -23.84 23.75
N VAL A 400 -22.47 -23.13 23.29
CA VAL A 400 -23.83 -23.67 23.15
C VAL A 400 -23.92 -24.64 21.97
N ALA A 401 -23.25 -24.33 20.85
CA ALA A 401 -23.26 -25.12 19.61
C ALA A 401 -22.75 -26.56 19.79
N LEU A 402 -21.67 -26.74 20.58
CA LEU A 402 -21.07 -28.05 20.85
C LEU A 402 -21.95 -28.92 21.75
N ILE A 403 -22.70 -28.31 22.68
CA ILE A 403 -23.50 -29.03 23.67
C ILE A 403 -24.87 -29.43 23.09
N VAL A 404 -25.47 -28.61 22.22
CA VAL A 404 -26.79 -28.86 21.65
C VAL A 404 -26.71 -28.87 20.11
N PRO A 405 -26.47 -30.03 19.47
CA PRO A 405 -26.40 -30.14 18.01
C PRO A 405 -27.68 -29.66 17.31
N GLU A 406 -28.84 -29.79 17.98
CA GLU A 406 -30.14 -29.32 17.51
C GLU A 406 -30.24 -27.78 17.47
N ALA A 407 -29.32 -27.06 18.13
CA ALA A 407 -29.22 -25.61 18.08
C ALA A 407 -28.46 -25.09 16.86
N ILE A 408 -27.73 -25.96 16.14
CA ILE A 408 -26.92 -25.61 14.96
C ILE A 408 -27.72 -24.85 13.88
N PRO A 409 -28.96 -25.24 13.52
CA PRO A 409 -29.75 -24.50 12.54
C PRO A 409 -30.08 -23.06 12.99
N TYR A 410 -30.36 -22.87 14.27
CA TYR A 410 -30.65 -21.55 14.86
C TYR A 410 -29.42 -20.66 14.92
N ILE A 411 -28.24 -21.26 15.11
CA ILE A 411 -26.94 -20.57 15.09
C ILE A 411 -26.59 -20.13 13.67
N VAL A 412 -26.83 -20.95 12.65
CA VAL A 412 -26.58 -20.62 11.23
C VAL A 412 -27.48 -19.47 10.74
N GLY A 413 -28.74 -19.40 11.20
CA GLY A 413 -29.70 -18.35 10.82
C GLY A 413 -29.47 -16.98 11.49
N LEU A 414 -28.97 -16.96 12.73
CA LEU A 414 -28.72 -15.72 13.49
C LEU A 414 -27.24 -15.28 13.51
N SER A 415 -26.32 -16.18 13.14
CA SER A 415 -24.88 -15.98 13.17
C SER A 415 -24.30 -16.32 11.80
N ILE A 416 -24.17 -15.33 10.93
CA ILE A 416 -23.49 -15.45 9.62
C ILE A 416 -21.96 -15.56 9.81
N SER A 417 -21.48 -16.21 10.88
CA SER A 417 -20.19 -15.85 11.51
C SER A 417 -19.40 -16.98 12.13
N LEU A 418 -19.79 -18.25 12.00
CA LEU A 418 -18.88 -19.36 12.32
C LEU A 418 -17.92 -19.57 11.13
N ILE A 419 -16.92 -18.69 11.11
CA ILE A 419 -15.56 -18.77 10.59
C ILE A 419 -15.35 -19.48 9.24
N GLY A 420 -14.88 -18.68 8.27
CA GLY A 420 -13.79 -19.11 7.38
C GLY A 420 -14.04 -18.93 5.90
N VAL A 421 -15.08 -19.56 5.34
CA VAL A 421 -15.23 -19.63 3.87
C VAL A 421 -16.66 -19.33 3.41
N GLY A 422 -17.66 -19.50 4.27
CA GLY A 422 -19.06 -19.26 3.88
C GLY A 422 -19.47 -17.79 3.83
N ALA A 423 -18.90 -16.92 4.67
CA ALA A 423 -19.39 -15.56 4.85
C ALA A 423 -19.18 -14.67 3.62
N GLU A 424 -18.09 -14.85 2.88
CA GLU A 424 -17.83 -14.05 1.67
C GLU A 424 -18.71 -14.49 0.49
N GLN A 425 -18.93 -15.80 0.30
CA GLN A 425 -19.89 -16.31 -0.70
C GLN A 425 -21.36 -16.11 -0.28
N ALA A 426 -21.68 -16.12 1.02
CA ALA A 426 -23.02 -15.82 1.54
C ALA A 426 -23.34 -14.31 1.49
N ALA A 427 -22.37 -13.43 1.73
CA ALA A 427 -22.55 -11.98 1.65
C ALA A 427 -22.46 -11.46 0.21
N ASN A 428 -21.42 -11.88 -0.54
CA ASN A 428 -21.08 -11.37 -1.87
C ASN A 428 -21.45 -12.32 -3.02
N GLY A 429 -22.10 -13.46 -2.73
CA GLY A 429 -22.65 -14.35 -3.76
C GLY A 429 -23.51 -13.57 -4.74
N ARG A 430 -23.13 -13.67 -6.01
CA ARG A 430 -23.79 -13.02 -7.13
C ARG A 430 -25.15 -13.68 -7.42
N THR A 431 -25.37 -14.90 -6.93
CA THR A 431 -26.65 -15.63 -7.01
C THR A 431 -27.10 -16.20 -5.67
N LEU A 432 -28.42 -16.44 -5.52
CA LEU A 432 -29.02 -17.08 -4.34
C LEU A 432 -28.49 -18.51 -4.10
N HIS A 433 -28.00 -19.18 -5.16
CA HIS A 433 -27.38 -20.51 -5.10
C HIS A 433 -25.96 -20.48 -4.51
N GLU A 434 -25.13 -19.50 -4.89
CA GLU A 434 -23.78 -19.30 -4.29
C GLU A 434 -23.84 -18.99 -2.80
N ARG A 435 -24.91 -18.31 -2.36
CA ARG A 435 -25.14 -18.02 -0.94
C ARG A 435 -25.54 -19.25 -0.14
N ARG A 436 -26.35 -20.14 -0.73
CA ARG A 436 -26.73 -21.44 -0.14
C ARG A 436 -25.54 -22.40 -0.04
N GLN A 437 -24.74 -22.52 -1.10
CA GLN A 437 -23.46 -23.26 -1.05
C GLN A 437 -22.47 -22.66 -0.05
N GLY A 438 -22.45 -21.33 0.10
CA GLY A 438 -21.69 -20.64 1.14
C GLY A 438 -22.14 -21.05 2.55
N GLY A 439 -23.45 -21.26 2.77
CA GLY A 439 -24.02 -21.77 4.01
C GLY A 439 -23.72 -23.25 4.29
N GLU A 440 -23.71 -24.09 3.25
CA GLU A 440 -23.37 -25.53 3.36
C GLU A 440 -21.91 -25.77 3.76
N ARG A 441 -21.00 -24.82 3.48
CA ARG A 441 -19.58 -24.86 3.86
C ARG A 441 -19.28 -24.39 5.30
N VAL A 442 -20.27 -23.90 6.04
CA VAL A 442 -20.11 -23.26 7.37
C VAL A 442 -19.74 -24.26 8.49
N VAL A 443 -19.89 -25.56 8.29
CA VAL A 443 -19.76 -26.55 9.39
C VAL A 443 -18.39 -27.24 9.48
N PHE A 444 -17.42 -26.95 8.60
CA PHE A 444 -16.13 -27.64 8.60
C PHE A 444 -14.96 -26.81 9.19
N GLY A 445 -14.54 -27.19 10.39
CA GLY A 445 -13.42 -26.61 11.14
C GLY A 445 -12.10 -26.64 10.38
N LEU A 446 -11.62 -25.44 10.04
CA LEU A 446 -10.41 -25.17 9.25
C LEU A 446 -9.09 -25.70 9.85
N LEU A 447 -9.05 -26.11 11.13
CA LEU A 447 -7.82 -26.56 11.81
C LEU A 447 -7.68 -28.09 11.96
N ASN A 448 -8.62 -28.89 11.42
CA ASN A 448 -8.58 -30.34 11.10
C ASN A 448 -9.99 -30.95 11.30
N ALA A 449 -10.61 -31.47 10.24
CA ALA A 449 -11.83 -32.26 10.31
C ALA A 449 -11.65 -33.58 9.55
N LEU A 450 -11.89 -34.72 10.20
CA LEU A 450 -11.91 -36.03 9.56
C LEU A 450 -13.19 -36.19 8.69
N PRO A 451 -13.13 -36.86 7.52
CA PRO A 451 -14.25 -36.92 6.56
C PRO A 451 -15.51 -37.66 7.05
N LEU A 452 -15.43 -38.53 8.05
CA LEU A 452 -16.50 -39.46 8.42
C LEU A 452 -17.72 -38.84 9.15
N ALA A 453 -17.63 -37.59 9.61
CA ALA A 453 -18.78 -36.87 10.19
C ALA A 453 -19.68 -36.18 9.15
N ALA A 454 -19.21 -36.06 7.90
CA ALA A 454 -19.89 -35.32 6.83
C ALA A 454 -21.22 -35.97 6.42
N GLU A 455 -21.27 -37.29 6.30
CA GLU A 455 -22.43 -37.99 5.73
C GLU A 455 -23.66 -37.97 6.65
N LYS A 456 -23.49 -37.95 7.98
CA LYS A 456 -24.61 -37.94 8.95
C LYS A 456 -25.25 -36.55 9.13
N LEU A 457 -24.49 -35.47 8.93
CA LEU A 457 -24.98 -34.09 9.11
C LEU A 457 -25.65 -33.52 7.85
N ILE A 458 -25.23 -33.97 6.65
CA ILE A 458 -25.86 -33.58 5.38
C ILE A 458 -27.35 -33.98 5.33
N ALA A 459 -27.72 -35.10 5.96
CA ALA A 459 -29.10 -35.57 6.03
C ALA A 459 -30.02 -34.74 6.95
N VAL A 460 -29.47 -34.02 7.95
CA VAL A 460 -30.24 -33.19 8.89
C VAL A 460 -30.40 -31.76 8.37
N ALA A 461 -29.43 -31.26 7.60
CA ALA A 461 -29.45 -29.91 7.03
C ALA A 461 -30.52 -29.72 5.94
N SER A 462 -30.93 -30.79 5.24
CA SER A 462 -31.98 -30.73 4.21
C SER A 462 -33.38 -30.47 4.77
N ASP A 463 -33.65 -30.81 6.03
CA ASP A 463 -35.00 -30.67 6.65
C ASP A 463 -35.20 -29.35 7.42
N ALA A 464 -34.12 -28.64 7.80
CA ALA A 464 -34.20 -27.45 8.65
C ALA A 464 -34.60 -26.15 7.92
N GLY A 465 -34.76 -26.17 6.59
CA GLY A 465 -35.06 -25.00 5.76
C GLY A 465 -36.47 -24.41 5.91
N ALA A 466 -37.34 -25.01 6.74
CA ALA A 466 -38.76 -24.67 6.80
C ALA A 466 -39.28 -24.16 8.17
N ALA A 467 -38.45 -24.04 9.22
CA ALA A 467 -38.95 -23.86 10.60
C ALA A 467 -38.30 -22.71 11.41
N ALA A 468 -38.04 -21.55 10.79
CA ALA A 468 -37.48 -20.39 11.49
C ALA A 468 -38.32 -19.10 11.32
N GLU A 469 -39.60 -19.15 11.72
CA GLU A 469 -40.39 -17.98 12.11
C GLU A 469 -41.13 -18.31 13.42
N GLU A 470 -41.23 -17.31 14.31
CA GLU A 470 -41.85 -17.32 15.65
C GLU A 470 -41.01 -17.82 16.84
N VAL A 471 -40.37 -16.91 17.59
CA VAL A 471 -40.48 -16.87 19.07
C VAL A 471 -40.41 -15.43 19.58
N THR A 472 -41.39 -15.10 20.41
CA THR A 472 -41.80 -13.83 21.01
C THR A 472 -40.94 -13.40 22.21
N THR A 473 -40.87 -12.08 22.43
CA THR A 473 -40.23 -11.40 23.57
C THR A 473 -40.89 -11.73 24.92
N VAL A 474 -40.10 -12.05 25.95
CA VAL A 474 -40.53 -12.04 27.37
C VAL A 474 -39.87 -10.87 28.09
N THR A 475 -40.69 -9.95 28.61
CA THR A 475 -40.29 -8.81 29.45
C THR A 475 -40.41 -9.17 30.93
N VAL A 476 -39.40 -8.87 31.75
CA VAL A 476 -39.48 -8.90 33.22
C VAL A 476 -38.98 -7.56 33.78
N GLU A 477 -39.85 -6.87 34.52
CA GLU A 477 -39.56 -5.64 35.28
C GLU A 477 -38.90 -5.96 36.63
N LEU A 478 -37.95 -5.11 37.08
CA LEU A 478 -37.47 -5.13 38.46
C LEU A 478 -37.38 -3.69 39.05
N LYS A 479 -37.96 -3.53 40.25
CA LYS A 479 -37.96 -2.33 41.10
C LYS A 479 -36.69 -2.26 42.00
N PRO A 480 -36.34 -1.07 42.54
CA PRO A 480 -35.08 -0.83 43.25
C PRO A 480 -35.20 -0.90 44.78
N ALA A 481 -34.10 -1.21 45.49
CA ALA A 481 -33.93 -0.86 46.91
C ALA A 481 -32.45 -0.67 47.28
N ARG A 482 -32.20 0.42 48.04
CA ARG A 482 -30.95 0.85 48.68
C ARG A 482 -30.70 0.12 50.01
N GLY A 483 -29.45 0.12 50.47
CA GLY A 483 -29.11 0.04 51.90
C GLY A 483 -27.62 -0.20 52.17
N ALA A 484 -26.92 0.82 52.67
CA ALA A 484 -25.55 0.80 53.21
C ALA A 484 -25.49 0.00 54.54
N THR A 485 -24.35 -0.45 55.10
CA THR A 485 -23.27 0.34 55.74
C THR A 485 -22.12 -0.57 56.28
N THR A 486 -20.86 -0.08 56.23
CA THR A 486 -19.71 -0.09 57.20
C THR A 486 -19.55 -1.24 58.23
N ASP A 487 -18.39 -1.73 58.66
CA ASP A 487 -17.01 -1.21 58.73
C ASP A 487 -16.03 -2.32 59.20
N SER A 488 -14.72 -2.01 59.10
CA SER A 488 -13.57 -2.44 59.93
C SER A 488 -12.56 -3.47 59.38
N GLU A 489 -11.36 -2.94 59.07
CA GLU A 489 -10.09 -3.66 58.95
C GLU A 489 -9.63 -4.26 60.30
N PRO A 490 -8.67 -5.23 60.30
CA PRO A 490 -7.27 -4.82 60.46
C PRO A 490 -6.26 -5.55 59.53
N GLN A 491 -5.20 -4.82 59.17
CA GLN A 491 -3.96 -5.24 58.51
C GLN A 491 -3.06 -6.19 59.38
N PRO A 492 -1.78 -6.47 59.02
CA PRO A 492 -1.19 -7.09 57.81
C PRO A 492 -0.16 -8.21 58.16
N SER A 493 0.29 -9.01 57.19
CA SER A 493 1.67 -9.57 57.11
C SER A 493 1.84 -10.43 55.84
N ASN A 494 2.54 -9.89 54.83
CA ASN A 494 3.92 -10.21 54.40
C ASN A 494 4.05 -11.58 53.67
N PHE A 495 4.56 -11.72 52.44
CA PHE A 495 5.52 -10.95 51.63
C PHE A 495 5.16 -11.06 50.13
N ILE A 496 5.15 -9.94 49.39
CA ILE A 496 5.18 -9.93 47.93
C ILE A 496 6.65 -9.92 47.50
N GLN A 497 7.07 -10.92 46.73
CA GLN A 497 8.38 -10.91 46.07
C GLN A 497 8.38 -9.83 44.97
N PRO A 498 9.47 -9.05 44.82
CA PRO A 498 9.59 -8.13 43.70
C PRO A 498 9.61 -8.91 42.38
N ARG A 499 8.68 -8.61 41.47
CA ARG A 499 8.68 -9.11 40.08
C ARG A 499 9.87 -8.50 39.34
N PHE A 500 11.01 -9.18 39.36
CA PHE A 500 12.03 -9.05 38.34
C PHE A 500 12.15 -10.41 37.67
N ASP A 501 11.35 -10.68 36.64
CA ASP A 501 11.67 -11.75 35.69
C ASP A 501 11.00 -11.41 34.35
N TYR A 502 11.86 -11.13 33.35
CA TYR A 502 11.60 -10.79 31.95
C TYR A 502 11.25 -9.33 31.61
N ALA A 503 12.30 -8.55 31.34
CA ALA A 503 12.23 -7.41 30.43
C ALA A 503 12.22 -7.93 28.98
N PRO A 504 11.18 -7.67 28.17
CA PRO A 504 11.17 -8.05 26.75
C PRO A 504 12.19 -7.20 25.95
N GLN A 505 12.95 -7.84 25.06
CA GLN A 505 14.00 -7.23 24.21
C GLN A 505 13.49 -6.15 23.23
N ASN A 506 12.18 -5.86 23.20
CA ASN A 506 11.56 -4.92 22.26
C ASN A 506 10.80 -3.76 22.94
N LEU A 507 11.10 -3.44 24.20
CA LEU A 507 10.99 -2.04 24.63
C LEU A 507 12.17 -1.31 23.99
N ARG A 508 11.92 -0.19 23.30
CA ARG A 508 13.02 0.75 23.01
C ARG A 508 13.76 0.95 24.32
N SER A 509 15.04 0.58 24.37
CA SER A 509 15.91 1.14 25.39
C SER A 509 15.65 2.64 25.36
N LEU A 510 15.24 3.23 26.50
CA LEU A 510 15.37 4.67 26.73
C LEU A 510 16.64 5.11 25.98
N ASP A 511 16.49 6.08 25.06
CA ASP A 511 17.59 6.60 24.26
C ASP A 511 18.84 6.70 25.16
N ALA A 512 20.01 6.27 24.68
CA ALA A 512 21.22 6.24 25.49
C ALA A 512 21.45 7.58 26.23
N ARG A 513 21.10 8.71 25.60
CA ARG A 513 21.12 10.05 26.21
C ARG A 513 20.11 10.24 27.34
N LEU A 514 18.90 9.70 27.22
CA LEU A 514 17.85 9.82 28.24
C LEU A 514 18.18 8.93 29.46
N ARG A 515 18.70 7.72 29.25
CA ARG A 515 19.26 6.87 30.32
C ARG A 515 20.41 7.54 31.06
N GLU A 516 21.33 8.17 30.31
CA GLU A 516 22.44 8.92 30.90
C GLU A 516 21.96 10.14 31.70
N SER A 517 20.94 10.87 31.22
CA SER A 517 20.35 12.00 31.94
C SER A 517 19.57 11.61 33.20
N LEU A 518 19.01 10.40 33.26
CA LEU A 518 18.26 9.87 34.40
C LEU A 518 19.14 9.17 35.44
N ARG A 519 20.39 8.79 35.11
CA ARG A 519 21.33 8.15 36.04
C ARG A 519 21.56 8.96 37.33
N ALA A 520 21.58 10.28 37.23
CA ALA A 520 21.74 11.17 38.38
C ALA A 520 20.55 11.14 39.36
N TYR A 521 19.41 10.60 38.92
CA TYR A 521 18.17 10.49 39.68
C TYR A 521 17.86 9.04 40.10
N GLU A 522 18.70 8.07 39.68
CA GLU A 522 18.53 6.67 40.06
C GLU A 522 18.68 6.52 41.58
N ALA A 523 17.64 6.02 42.23
CA ALA A 523 17.70 5.61 43.62
C ALA A 523 18.46 4.26 43.72
N PRO A 524 19.10 3.97 44.86
CA PRO A 524 19.71 2.66 45.10
C PRO A 524 18.74 1.52 44.77
N PRO A 525 19.18 0.39 44.17
CA PRO A 525 18.29 -0.71 43.80
C PRO A 525 17.50 -1.30 44.97
N ASP A 526 18.06 -1.23 46.18
CA ASP A 526 17.41 -1.67 47.42
C ASP A 526 16.29 -0.71 47.89
N SER A 527 16.08 0.43 47.22
CA SER A 527 14.99 1.37 47.51
C SER A 527 13.60 0.79 47.20
N LEU A 528 13.50 -0.22 46.33
CA LEU A 528 12.24 -0.91 45.98
C LEU A 528 12.04 -2.22 46.76
N ARG A 529 13.02 -2.63 47.59
CA ARG A 529 12.96 -3.91 48.32
C ARG A 529 12.32 -3.71 49.70
N GLY A 530 11.17 -4.36 49.91
CA GLY A 530 10.69 -4.73 51.25
C GLY A 530 9.60 -3.88 51.91
N GLN A 531 8.85 -3.03 51.19
CA GLN A 531 7.70 -2.31 51.77
C GLN A 531 6.47 -2.33 50.85
N PRO A 532 5.24 -2.28 51.39
CA PRO A 532 4.00 -2.27 50.62
C PRO A 532 3.90 -1.01 49.74
N THR A 533 3.37 -1.16 48.54
CA THR A 533 3.01 -0.02 47.67
C THR A 533 1.83 0.73 48.25
N ILE A 534 1.84 2.06 48.16
CA ILE A 534 0.73 2.93 48.56
C ILE A 534 0.02 3.50 47.33
N HIS A 535 -1.24 3.90 47.50
CA HIS A 535 -1.98 4.65 46.49
C HIS A 535 -1.64 6.14 46.58
N GLY A 536 -1.26 6.74 45.45
CA GLY A 536 -1.03 8.18 45.35
C GLY A 536 -2.35 8.98 45.25
N PRO A 537 -2.29 10.32 45.32
CA PRO A 537 -3.43 11.17 44.98
C PRO A 537 -4.03 10.79 43.63
N ASN A 538 -5.36 10.78 43.53
CA ASN A 538 -6.14 10.41 42.32
C ASN A 538 -6.13 8.92 41.92
N GLY A 539 -5.77 7.99 42.81
CA GLY A 539 -5.93 6.55 42.57
C GLY A 539 -4.77 5.87 41.82
N MET A 540 -3.61 6.53 41.75
CA MET A 540 -2.40 6.02 41.10
C MET A 540 -1.79 4.86 41.91
N LEU A 541 -1.38 3.79 41.24
CA LEU A 541 -0.91 2.52 41.84
C LEU A 541 0.63 2.42 41.88
N ASP A 542 1.20 1.47 42.62
CA ASP A 542 2.63 1.10 42.59
C ASP A 542 3.66 2.17 43.03
N ILE A 543 3.32 3.01 44.02
CA ILE A 543 4.28 3.92 44.66
C ILE A 543 4.89 3.25 45.90
N TYR A 544 6.20 3.16 45.97
CA TYR A 544 6.94 2.60 47.10
C TYR A 544 7.26 3.73 48.10
N HIS A 545 7.10 3.49 49.39
CA HIS A 545 7.40 4.47 50.44
C HIS A 545 8.48 3.94 51.38
N ARG A 546 9.44 4.78 51.75
CA ARG A 546 10.51 4.43 52.71
C ARG A 546 11.05 5.68 53.41
N GLU A 547 11.07 5.66 54.74
CA GLU A 547 11.68 6.71 55.58
C GLU A 547 11.21 8.14 55.26
N GLY A 548 9.93 8.32 54.89
CA GLY A 548 9.34 9.61 54.54
C GLY A 548 9.60 10.07 53.10
N ARG A 549 10.16 9.20 52.26
CA ARG A 549 10.44 9.44 50.83
C ARG A 549 9.63 8.46 49.97
N TYR A 550 9.29 8.87 48.76
CA TYR A 550 8.47 8.07 47.83
C TYR A 550 9.31 7.66 46.63
N PHE A 551 9.06 6.49 46.08
CA PHE A 551 9.81 5.90 44.98
C PHE A 551 8.88 5.19 43.99
N VAL A 552 9.35 5.04 42.76
CA VAL A 552 8.64 4.33 41.71
C VAL A 552 9.59 3.48 40.88
N ALA A 553 9.08 2.37 40.35
CA ALA A 553 9.77 1.56 39.36
C ALA A 553 9.47 2.10 37.96
N LEU A 554 10.50 2.51 37.22
CA LEU A 554 10.39 2.91 35.82
C LEU A 554 11.38 2.05 35.03
N HIS A 555 10.85 1.15 34.19
CA HIS A 555 11.62 0.10 33.51
C HIS A 555 12.34 -0.83 34.51
N ASP A 556 13.67 -0.92 34.49
CA ASP A 556 14.51 -1.77 35.35
C ASP A 556 15.15 -1.02 36.54
N LYS A 557 14.78 0.25 36.76
CA LYS A 557 15.41 1.15 37.74
C LYS A 557 14.42 1.77 38.72
N ALA A 558 14.94 2.18 39.87
CA ALA A 558 14.21 2.87 40.93
C ALA A 558 14.47 4.38 40.86
N TYR A 559 13.43 5.19 41.07
CA TYR A 559 13.55 6.66 41.11
C TYR A 559 12.81 7.23 42.32
N GLU A 560 13.41 8.20 43.03
CA GLU A 560 12.72 8.96 44.08
C GLU A 560 11.75 9.97 43.46
N ILE A 561 10.55 10.09 44.00
CA ILE A 561 9.50 10.98 43.50
C ILE A 561 8.94 11.90 44.59
N ARG A 562 8.46 13.07 44.20
CA ARG A 562 7.70 14.00 45.06
C ARG A 562 6.48 14.53 44.34
N TRP A 563 5.41 14.78 45.09
CA TRP A 563 4.19 15.38 44.55
C TRP A 563 4.40 16.87 44.31
N GLU A 564 4.12 17.34 43.10
CA GLU A 564 4.16 18.76 42.75
C GLU A 564 2.74 19.32 42.71
N GLU A 565 2.36 20.09 43.74
CA GLU A 565 0.99 20.62 43.87
C GLU A 565 0.55 21.49 42.69
N ALA A 566 1.46 22.29 42.11
CA ALA A 566 1.14 23.17 40.98
C ALA A 566 0.80 22.40 39.70
N ALA A 567 1.44 21.24 39.46
CA ALA A 567 1.20 20.39 38.29
C ALA A 567 0.15 19.31 38.55
N ARG A 568 -0.21 19.07 39.83
CA ARG A 568 -1.03 17.93 40.28
C ARG A 568 -0.50 16.60 39.73
N GLN A 569 0.83 16.44 39.72
CA GLN A 569 1.53 15.27 39.18
C GLN A 569 2.74 14.92 40.04
N TRP A 570 3.21 13.67 39.92
CA TRP A 570 4.43 13.20 40.55
C TRP A 570 5.65 13.56 39.70
N ARG A 571 6.75 13.95 40.35
CA ARG A 571 8.00 14.33 39.69
C ARG A 571 9.17 13.53 40.27
N ILE A 572 10.07 13.07 39.41
CA ILE A 572 11.33 12.47 39.85
C ILE A 572 12.19 13.55 40.54
N THR A 573 12.87 13.22 41.64
CA THR A 573 13.82 14.11 42.32
C THR A 573 15.11 13.38 42.63
N ASP A 574 16.23 14.11 42.67
CA ASP A 574 17.48 13.52 43.16
C ASP A 574 17.50 13.48 44.70
N GLY A 575 18.50 12.78 45.27
CA GLY A 575 18.66 12.64 46.71
C GLY A 575 18.81 13.96 47.49
N ASN A 576 19.06 15.08 46.80
CA ASN A 576 19.24 16.44 47.33
C ASN A 576 18.04 17.37 47.03
N GLY A 577 16.97 16.87 46.38
CA GLY A 577 15.75 17.62 46.08
C GLY A 577 15.76 18.40 44.76
N LYS A 578 16.72 18.18 43.86
CA LYS A 578 16.71 18.78 42.52
C LYS A 578 15.59 18.15 41.67
N PRO A 579 14.73 18.95 41.02
CA PRO A 579 13.63 18.44 40.22
C PRO A 579 14.12 17.75 38.93
N GLY A 580 13.58 16.58 38.65
CA GLY A 580 13.67 15.81 37.41
C GLY A 580 12.35 15.83 36.64
N PRO A 581 12.11 14.93 35.68
CA PRO A 581 10.92 14.95 34.84
C PRO A 581 9.64 14.56 35.58
N LEU A 582 8.49 15.01 35.05
CA LEU A 582 7.16 14.64 35.53
C LEU A 582 6.82 13.20 35.12
N LEU A 583 5.89 12.60 35.84
CA LEU A 583 5.47 11.22 35.66
C LEU A 583 3.97 11.11 35.44
N LYS A 584 3.59 10.16 34.60
CA LYS A 584 2.21 9.72 34.38
C LYS A 584 2.12 8.21 34.48
N GLN A 585 0.96 7.70 34.88
CA GLN A 585 0.67 6.28 34.87
C GLN A 585 -0.21 5.98 33.66
N GLN A 586 0.20 4.99 32.87
CA GLN A 586 -0.52 4.57 31.68
C GLN A 586 -1.73 3.69 32.06
N GLU A 587 -2.64 3.44 31.11
CA GLU A 587 -3.87 2.63 31.33
C GLU A 587 -3.59 1.15 31.70
N ASN A 588 -2.34 0.72 31.66
CA ASN A 588 -1.87 -0.61 32.10
C ASN A 588 -1.18 -0.58 33.48
N ASP A 589 -1.40 0.49 34.25
CA ASP A 589 -0.84 0.75 35.59
C ASP A 589 0.69 0.93 35.65
N GLN A 590 1.38 0.99 34.51
CA GLN A 590 2.83 1.25 34.47
C GLN A 590 3.16 2.74 34.48
N TRP A 591 4.20 3.09 35.22
CA TRP A 591 4.72 4.45 35.31
C TRP A 591 5.62 4.79 34.13
N ASP A 592 5.39 5.98 33.57
CA ASP A 592 6.14 6.52 32.44
C ASP A 592 6.45 8.00 32.67
N ILE A 593 7.45 8.49 31.95
CA ILE A 593 7.83 9.90 31.98
C ILE A 593 6.79 10.70 31.22
N ASP A 594 6.19 11.68 31.89
CA ASP A 594 5.33 12.66 31.26
C ASP A 594 6.19 13.68 30.51
N LEU A 595 6.39 13.41 29.22
CA LEU A 595 7.21 14.23 28.35
C LEU A 595 6.59 15.60 28.02
N GLY A 596 5.39 15.91 28.52
CA GLY A 596 4.71 17.17 28.32
C GLY A 596 4.37 17.41 26.84
N GLY A 597 3.09 17.57 26.53
CA GLY A 597 2.72 18.09 25.22
C GLY A 597 3.28 19.51 25.03
N LEU A 598 4.40 19.66 24.30
CA LEU A 598 4.50 20.31 22.98
C LEU A 598 5.94 20.78 22.61
N LYS A 599 6.32 20.50 21.34
CA LYS A 599 7.27 21.22 20.44
C LYS A 599 8.78 21.31 20.77
N GLY A 600 9.57 20.44 20.11
CA GLY A 600 10.83 20.77 19.38
C GLY A 600 12.15 20.99 20.14
N GLY A 601 13.28 20.49 19.58
CA GLY A 601 14.64 21.00 19.83
C GLY A 601 15.77 19.96 20.07
N MET A 602 16.92 20.13 19.40
CA MET A 602 18.19 19.35 19.44
C MET A 602 19.03 19.67 20.71
N GLU A 603 20.25 19.18 21.04
CA GLU A 603 21.50 18.78 20.33
C GLU A 603 22.51 18.30 21.43
N GLY A 604 23.39 17.28 21.27
CA GLY A 604 24.86 17.42 21.04
C GLY A 604 25.67 17.35 22.37
N ASP A 605 26.94 16.98 22.53
CA ASP A 605 27.90 16.02 21.93
C ASP A 605 29.19 16.02 22.82
N GLN A 606 29.98 14.92 22.85
CA GLN A 606 31.41 14.77 23.28
C GLN A 606 31.75 14.71 24.79
N VAL A 607 32.65 13.83 25.30
CA VAL A 607 34.13 13.72 25.06
C VAL A 607 34.67 12.30 25.43
N VAL A 608 35.68 11.80 24.69
CA VAL A 608 36.49 10.57 24.95
C VAL A 608 37.96 10.95 25.22
N PRO A 609 38.64 10.37 26.22
CA PRO A 609 39.87 9.55 26.02
C PRO A 609 40.05 8.42 27.09
N ASN A 610 40.75 7.29 26.97
CA ASN A 610 41.67 6.63 26.02
C ASN A 610 41.77 5.11 26.38
N LEU A 611 42.11 4.23 25.42
CA LEU A 611 41.98 2.75 25.38
C LEU A 611 43.13 1.89 25.98
N PRO A 612 42.95 0.53 26.07
CA PRO A 612 43.69 -0.37 25.17
C PRO A 612 42.87 -1.49 24.44
N ILE A 613 42.87 -1.40 23.09
CA ILE A 613 42.99 -2.40 21.98
C ILE A 613 42.01 -3.61 21.88
N MET A 614 41.32 -3.96 20.78
CA MET A 614 40.54 -3.34 19.67
C MET A 614 40.13 -4.52 18.73
N PRO A 615 38.85 -4.74 18.36
CA PRO A 615 38.51 -5.46 17.13
C PRO A 615 38.97 -4.60 15.94
N SER A 616 39.50 -5.21 14.89
CA SER A 616 39.97 -4.50 13.69
C SER A 616 38.90 -3.53 13.21
N GLU A 617 39.27 -2.25 13.05
CA GLU A 617 38.38 -1.24 12.48
C GLU A 617 37.81 -1.76 11.14
N PRO A 618 36.51 -1.54 10.87
CA PRO A 618 35.94 -1.91 9.59
C PRO A 618 36.79 -1.29 8.49
N SER A 619 37.20 -2.09 7.53
CA SER A 619 38.07 -1.63 6.47
C SER A 619 37.45 -0.43 5.77
N LEU A 620 38.27 0.45 5.20
CA LEU A 620 37.78 1.59 4.44
C LEU A 620 36.78 1.18 3.34
N HIS A 621 36.92 -0.02 2.77
CA HIS A 621 35.98 -0.57 1.80
C HIS A 621 34.62 -0.90 2.42
N GLU A 622 34.59 -1.51 3.61
CA GLU A 622 33.34 -1.82 4.33
C GLU A 622 32.59 -0.54 4.73
N GLN A 623 33.31 0.48 5.21
CA GLN A 623 32.72 1.77 5.56
C GLN A 623 32.08 2.46 4.34
N VAL A 624 32.70 2.36 3.16
CA VAL A 624 32.13 2.88 1.90
C VAL A 624 30.89 2.08 1.49
N ASN A 625 30.92 0.76 1.58
CA ASN A 625 29.80 -0.10 1.17
C ASN A 625 28.55 0.09 2.07
N VAL A 626 28.72 0.48 3.34
CA VAL A 626 27.58 0.84 4.21
C VAL A 626 26.90 2.13 3.76
N LEU A 627 27.68 3.11 3.28
CA LEU A 627 27.16 4.40 2.79
C LEU A 627 26.60 4.29 1.36
N TYR A 628 27.26 3.52 0.52
CA TYR A 628 26.95 3.33 -0.90
C TYR A 628 26.84 1.83 -1.24
N PRO A 629 25.75 1.17 -0.83
CA PRO A 629 25.60 -0.28 -0.98
C PRO A 629 25.49 -0.78 -2.43
N GLY A 630 25.42 0.13 -3.40
CA GLY A 630 25.43 -0.18 -4.83
C GLY A 630 26.83 -0.16 -5.48
N PHE A 631 27.89 0.20 -4.76
CA PHE A 631 29.23 0.26 -5.34
C PHE A 631 29.83 -1.12 -5.62
N THR A 632 30.47 -1.26 -6.77
CA THR A 632 31.36 -2.38 -7.06
C THR A 632 32.69 -2.21 -6.33
N SER A 633 33.48 -3.28 -6.20
CA SER A 633 34.82 -3.20 -5.59
C SER A 633 35.73 -2.19 -6.28
N ASP A 634 35.62 -2.07 -7.60
CA ASP A 634 36.39 -1.10 -8.40
C ASP A 634 35.94 0.33 -8.12
N GLN A 635 34.62 0.57 -8.05
CA GLN A 635 34.06 1.88 -7.70
C GLN A 635 34.41 2.28 -6.26
N THR A 636 34.42 1.33 -5.32
CA THR A 636 34.85 1.56 -3.95
C THR A 636 36.35 1.89 -3.89
N ALA A 637 37.18 1.17 -4.65
CA ALA A 637 38.61 1.45 -4.72
C ALA A 637 38.91 2.83 -5.34
N GLU A 638 38.19 3.19 -6.40
CA GLU A 638 38.26 4.48 -7.07
C GLU A 638 37.80 5.62 -6.14
N PHE A 639 36.65 5.47 -5.49
CA PHE A 639 36.15 6.43 -4.52
C PHE A 639 37.12 6.63 -3.34
N LEU A 640 37.72 5.55 -2.83
CA LEU A 640 38.75 5.65 -1.80
C LEU A 640 40.02 6.32 -2.32
N ALA A 641 40.39 6.13 -3.60
CA ALA A 641 41.51 6.83 -4.22
C ALA A 641 41.22 8.33 -4.34
N GLU A 642 39.99 8.72 -4.71
CA GLU A 642 39.55 10.12 -4.72
C GLU A 642 39.61 10.75 -3.33
N LEU A 643 39.11 10.07 -2.30
CA LEU A 643 39.19 10.55 -0.92
C LEU A 643 40.64 10.74 -0.46
N ARG A 644 41.57 9.85 -0.87
CA ARG A 644 43.01 10.00 -0.59
C ARG A 644 43.63 11.20 -1.32
N ALA A 645 43.16 11.52 -2.52
CA ALA A 645 43.67 12.64 -3.31
C ALA A 645 43.28 14.00 -2.72
N ASN A 646 42.20 14.09 -1.94
CA ASN A 646 41.68 15.34 -1.33
C ASN A 646 42.50 15.85 -0.12
N GLY A 647 43.65 15.23 0.22
CA GLY A 647 44.58 15.74 1.24
C GLY A 647 44.10 15.67 2.69
N THR A 648 42.90 15.15 2.93
CA THR A 648 42.32 14.93 4.27
C THR A 648 42.26 13.43 4.54
N SER A 649 42.35 12.99 5.81
CA SER A 649 42.21 11.56 6.14
C SER A 649 40.88 11.00 5.60
N VAL A 650 40.95 9.81 4.98
CA VAL A 650 39.82 9.14 4.35
C VAL A 650 38.76 8.81 5.40
N GLU A 651 39.19 8.42 6.58
CA GLU A 651 38.36 8.07 7.74
C GLU A 651 37.52 9.27 8.20
N ILE A 652 38.11 10.47 8.26
CA ILE A 652 37.39 11.70 8.63
C ILE A 652 36.34 12.05 7.56
N GLN A 653 36.68 11.87 6.28
CA GLN A 653 35.75 12.13 5.18
C GLN A 653 34.56 11.15 5.21
N LEU A 654 34.80 9.86 5.45
CA LEU A 654 33.75 8.84 5.58
C LEU A 654 32.87 9.06 6.82
N ALA A 655 33.46 9.44 7.96
CA ALA A 655 32.69 9.77 9.17
C ALA A 655 31.76 10.97 8.94
N ARG A 656 32.22 11.98 8.19
CA ARG A 656 31.40 13.15 7.79
C ARG A 656 30.23 12.73 6.91
N LEU A 657 30.47 11.90 5.90
CA LEU A 657 29.41 11.37 5.02
C LEU A 657 28.39 10.53 5.79
N SER A 658 28.83 9.72 6.76
CA SER A 658 27.93 8.97 7.64
C SER A 658 27.03 9.86 8.49
N MET A 659 27.59 10.93 9.07
CA MET A 659 26.81 11.91 9.83
C MET A 659 25.83 12.68 8.95
N GLU A 660 26.25 13.03 7.75
CA GLU A 660 25.42 13.69 6.75
C GLU A 660 24.19 12.84 6.41
N PHE A 661 24.39 11.56 6.04
CA PHE A 661 23.29 10.65 5.71
C PHE A 661 22.31 10.45 6.87
N LYS A 662 22.81 10.24 8.10
CA LYS A 662 21.98 10.12 9.30
C LYS A 662 21.16 11.40 9.58
N THR A 663 21.68 12.56 9.23
CA THR A 663 20.99 13.83 9.40
C THR A 663 19.93 14.02 8.32
N LEU A 664 20.23 13.65 7.07
CA LEU A 664 19.29 13.60 5.97
C LEU A 664 18.09 12.70 6.29
N GLU A 665 18.35 11.47 6.77
CA GLU A 665 17.31 10.50 7.13
C GLU A 665 16.35 11.06 8.19
N ARG A 666 16.88 11.61 9.28
CA ARG A 666 16.08 12.23 10.34
C ARG A 666 15.18 13.37 9.83
N VAL A 667 15.69 14.20 8.93
CA VAL A 667 14.92 15.32 8.35
C VAL A 667 13.80 14.79 7.45
N LEU A 668 14.10 13.83 6.58
CA LEU A 668 13.13 13.26 5.64
C LEU A 668 12.04 12.48 6.37
N GLU A 669 12.37 11.71 7.41
CA GLU A 669 11.36 11.01 8.22
C GLU A 669 10.39 11.96 8.92
N ARG A 670 10.91 13.06 9.48
CA ARG A 670 10.09 14.07 10.15
C ARG A 670 9.17 14.76 9.16
N TRP A 671 9.67 15.10 7.99
CA TRP A 671 8.86 15.66 6.91
C TRP A 671 7.78 14.70 6.43
N ALA A 672 8.13 13.43 6.22
CA ALA A 672 7.20 12.41 5.76
C ALA A 672 6.01 12.24 6.70
N LYS A 673 6.26 12.16 8.01
CA LYS A 673 5.26 12.03 9.08
C LYS A 673 4.48 13.31 9.40
N GLY A 674 4.72 14.40 8.65
CA GLY A 674 3.98 15.65 8.83
C GLY A 674 2.47 15.49 8.61
N PRO A 675 1.63 16.41 9.11
CA PRO A 675 0.20 16.38 8.87
C PRO A 675 -0.10 16.54 7.37
N MET A 676 -1.27 16.06 6.92
CA MET A 676 -1.73 16.27 5.55
C MET A 676 -1.78 17.78 5.25
N THR A 677 -1.18 18.19 4.14
CA THR A 677 -1.15 19.59 3.70
C THR A 677 -1.88 19.73 2.37
N TRP A 678 -2.22 20.95 2.00
CA TRP A 678 -2.94 21.25 0.76
C TRP A 678 -2.15 22.28 -0.04
N ARG A 679 -1.93 22.00 -1.32
CA ARG A 679 -1.33 22.97 -2.24
C ARG A 679 -2.40 23.60 -3.11
N ALA A 680 -2.59 24.92 -2.99
CA ALA A 680 -3.44 25.65 -3.90
C ALA A 680 -2.85 25.62 -5.31
N VAL A 681 -3.64 25.13 -6.26
CA VAL A 681 -3.30 24.99 -7.68
C VAL A 681 -3.97 26.09 -8.50
N THR A 682 -5.24 26.39 -8.19
CA THR A 682 -5.97 27.56 -8.65
C THR A 682 -6.69 28.23 -7.47
N GLU A 683 -7.39 29.34 -7.70
CA GLU A 683 -8.22 29.99 -6.67
C GLU A 683 -9.33 29.08 -6.14
N THR A 684 -9.73 28.08 -6.92
CA THR A 684 -10.86 27.18 -6.61
C THR A 684 -10.45 25.72 -6.40
N HIS A 685 -9.19 25.36 -6.63
CA HIS A 685 -8.72 23.97 -6.58
C HIS A 685 -7.42 23.85 -5.77
N SER A 686 -7.40 22.90 -4.84
CA SER A 686 -6.23 22.55 -4.03
C SER A 686 -5.99 21.06 -4.05
N VAL A 687 -4.71 20.67 -4.13
CA VAL A 687 -4.29 19.28 -4.17
C VAL A 687 -3.82 18.82 -2.79
N PRO A 688 -4.31 17.67 -2.29
CA PRO A 688 -3.86 17.11 -1.03
C PRO A 688 -2.47 16.47 -1.14
N ILE A 689 -1.61 16.78 -0.18
CA ILE A 689 -0.29 16.16 0.00
C ILE A 689 -0.39 15.18 1.17
N SER A 690 -0.36 13.89 0.85
CA SER A 690 -0.49 12.80 1.82
C SER A 690 0.85 12.42 2.47
N GLU A 691 0.79 11.80 3.66
CA GLU A 691 1.97 11.19 4.28
C GLU A 691 2.58 10.09 3.39
N LEU A 692 1.76 9.33 2.67
CA LEU A 692 2.23 8.28 1.77
C LEU A 692 3.12 8.85 0.65
N ALA A 693 2.67 9.94 0.00
CA ALA A 693 3.43 10.60 -1.05
C ALA A 693 4.78 11.12 -0.54
N ARG A 694 4.81 11.74 0.66
CA ARG A 694 6.06 12.21 1.26
C ARG A 694 6.99 11.08 1.69
N ARG A 695 6.47 9.94 2.17
CA ARG A 695 7.28 8.75 2.48
C ARG A 695 7.95 8.19 1.22
N GLN A 696 7.19 8.07 0.13
CA GLN A 696 7.74 7.63 -1.16
C GLN A 696 8.86 8.55 -1.65
N ALA A 697 8.65 9.86 -1.61
CA ALA A 697 9.68 10.82 -1.99
C ALA A 697 10.91 10.79 -1.05
N ALA A 698 10.71 10.62 0.26
CA ALA A 698 11.80 10.48 1.22
C ALA A 698 12.68 9.27 0.92
N ASP A 699 12.09 8.13 0.55
CA ASP A 699 12.84 6.93 0.20
C ASP A 699 13.64 7.10 -1.11
N ILE A 700 13.07 7.77 -2.12
CA ILE A 700 13.78 8.08 -3.36
C ILE A 700 14.96 9.02 -3.10
N ILE A 701 14.78 10.08 -2.29
CA ILE A 701 15.84 11.03 -1.96
C ILE A 701 16.99 10.32 -1.23
N LYS A 702 16.69 9.42 -0.27
CA LYS A 702 17.72 8.61 0.42
C LYS A 702 18.48 7.72 -0.57
N ARG A 703 17.77 6.99 -1.43
CA ARG A 703 18.39 6.12 -2.44
C ARG A 703 19.25 6.89 -3.43
N CYS A 704 18.83 8.10 -3.82
CA CYS A 704 19.60 8.98 -4.70
C CYS A 704 20.91 9.43 -4.04
N TRP A 705 20.87 9.82 -2.75
CA TRP A 705 22.09 10.13 -2.00
C TRP A 705 23.03 8.92 -1.93
N GLN A 706 22.47 7.72 -1.71
CA GLN A 706 23.21 6.45 -1.67
C GLN A 706 23.65 5.92 -3.05
N ARG A 707 23.40 6.66 -4.15
CA ARG A 707 23.78 6.26 -5.50
C ARG A 707 23.11 4.95 -5.98
N LEU A 708 21.90 4.70 -5.50
CA LEU A 708 21.05 3.55 -5.83
C LEU A 708 19.95 3.86 -6.86
N THR A 709 19.93 5.09 -7.39
CA THR A 709 19.07 5.47 -8.50
C THR A 709 19.78 5.21 -9.83
N PRO A 710 19.03 4.93 -10.92
CA PRO A 710 19.64 4.69 -12.22
C PRO A 710 20.60 5.81 -12.62
N VAL A 711 21.71 5.41 -13.22
CA VAL A 711 22.67 6.32 -13.85
C VAL A 711 22.13 6.80 -15.20
N ASP A 712 21.35 5.94 -15.88
CA ASP A 712 20.71 6.27 -17.14
C ASP A 712 19.38 6.99 -16.88
N GLY A 713 19.28 8.25 -17.31
CA GLY A 713 18.01 8.96 -17.45
C GLY A 713 17.13 8.36 -18.58
N PRO A 714 16.10 9.09 -19.06
CA PRO A 714 15.38 8.70 -20.28
C PRO A 714 16.38 8.30 -21.37
N VAL A 715 16.16 7.15 -22.04
CA VAL A 715 17.08 6.50 -22.99
C VAL A 715 17.68 7.47 -24.03
N ALA A 716 16.96 8.55 -24.33
CA ALA A 716 17.39 9.63 -25.22
C ALA A 716 18.53 10.54 -24.69
N LEU A 717 18.94 10.46 -23.42
CA LEU A 717 19.76 11.51 -22.80
C LEU A 717 21.18 11.14 -22.35
N ARG A 718 21.54 9.85 -22.23
CA ARG A 718 22.85 9.35 -21.74
C ARG A 718 23.58 10.37 -20.85
N LEU A 719 23.02 10.62 -19.67
CA LEU A 719 23.59 11.58 -18.73
C LEU A 719 24.61 10.85 -17.87
N ASP A 720 25.86 11.33 -17.84
CA ASP A 720 26.83 10.84 -16.86
C ASP A 720 26.39 11.33 -15.47
N GLY A 721 25.94 10.43 -14.59
CA GLY A 721 25.66 10.75 -13.18
C GLY A 721 24.30 10.26 -12.71
N TYR A 722 23.87 10.69 -11.53
CA TYR A 722 22.68 10.14 -10.87
C TYR A 722 21.43 10.96 -11.13
N VAL A 723 20.29 10.27 -11.24
CA VAL A 723 18.97 10.87 -11.44
C VAL A 723 18.21 10.91 -10.11
N LEU A 724 17.66 12.08 -9.76
CA LEU A 724 16.63 12.25 -8.74
C LEU A 724 15.28 12.45 -9.43
N ASP A 725 14.47 11.39 -9.49
CA ASP A 725 13.15 11.42 -10.11
C ASP A 725 12.03 11.32 -9.08
N LEU A 726 11.27 12.40 -8.93
CA LEU A 726 10.08 12.50 -8.07
C LEU A 726 8.79 12.69 -8.88
N HIS A 727 8.83 12.46 -10.20
CA HIS A 727 7.71 12.71 -11.09
C HIS A 727 6.38 12.13 -10.58
N GLY A 728 5.32 12.95 -10.61
CA GLY A 728 3.96 12.54 -10.28
C GLY A 728 3.70 12.25 -8.81
N ILE A 729 4.71 12.32 -7.94
CA ILE A 729 4.54 12.21 -6.50
C ILE A 729 4.19 13.60 -5.98
N ALA A 730 2.96 13.77 -5.49
CA ALA A 730 2.51 15.04 -4.91
C ALA A 730 3.23 15.33 -3.58
N THR A 731 4.49 15.75 -3.64
CA THR A 731 5.35 16.01 -2.48
C THR A 731 5.00 17.31 -1.78
N GLY A 732 4.52 18.30 -2.54
CA GLY A 732 4.54 19.69 -2.11
C GLY A 732 5.96 20.16 -1.86
N ASP A 733 6.12 21.04 -0.86
CA ASP A 733 7.42 21.56 -0.46
C ASP A 733 8.26 20.49 0.24
N LEU A 734 9.46 20.26 -0.30
CA LEU A 734 10.50 19.42 0.29
C LEU A 734 11.05 20.08 1.56
N PRO A 735 11.55 19.28 2.53
CA PRO A 735 12.20 19.84 3.70
C PRO A 735 13.60 20.34 3.31
N HIS A 736 14.17 21.22 4.13
CA HIS A 736 15.54 21.66 3.94
C HIS A 736 16.51 20.47 4.06
N LEU A 737 17.10 20.05 2.94
CA LEU A 737 17.97 18.88 2.88
C LEU A 737 19.38 19.19 3.44
N PRO A 738 19.81 18.53 4.53
CA PRO A 738 21.10 18.78 5.18
C PRO A 738 22.23 17.93 4.57
N ALA A 739 22.19 17.70 3.25
CA ALA A 739 23.14 16.82 2.55
C ALA A 739 23.59 17.42 1.21
N ASP A 740 24.73 16.94 0.72
CA ASP A 740 25.24 17.26 -0.60
C ASP A 740 24.63 16.35 -1.67
N PHE A 741 24.26 16.95 -2.80
CA PHE A 741 23.73 16.24 -3.98
C PHE A 741 24.53 16.66 -5.24
N SER A 742 25.80 17.03 -5.08
CA SER A 742 26.69 17.40 -6.18
C SER A 742 26.91 16.29 -7.21
N HIS A 743 26.68 15.01 -6.87
CA HIS A 743 26.73 13.87 -7.78
C HIS A 743 25.47 13.73 -8.67
N VAL A 744 24.41 14.47 -8.37
CA VAL A 744 23.15 14.43 -9.14
C VAL A 744 23.28 15.32 -10.37
N THR A 745 23.10 14.71 -11.55
CA THR A 745 23.19 15.42 -12.84
C THR A 745 21.84 15.57 -13.53
N ALA A 746 20.81 14.92 -13.00
CA ALA A 746 19.44 14.93 -13.51
C ALA A 746 18.41 15.04 -12.38
N VAL A 747 17.48 15.98 -12.49
CA VAL A 747 16.39 16.17 -11.52
C VAL A 747 15.07 16.27 -12.28
N ASN A 748 14.12 15.40 -11.93
CA ASN A 748 12.76 15.44 -12.42
C ASN A 748 11.78 15.67 -11.27
N LEU A 749 11.15 16.85 -11.27
CA LEU A 749 10.19 17.31 -10.28
C LEU A 749 8.83 17.58 -10.93
N SER A 750 8.57 17.05 -12.12
CA SER A 750 7.32 17.32 -12.82
C SER A 750 6.12 16.75 -12.05
N ARG A 751 5.03 17.53 -11.96
CA ARG A 751 3.80 17.16 -11.21
C ARG A 751 4.01 16.86 -9.72
N THR A 752 4.93 17.56 -9.05
CA THR A 752 5.18 17.38 -7.61
C THR A 752 4.45 18.38 -6.71
N TYR A 753 3.87 19.41 -7.32
CA TYR A 753 3.25 20.57 -6.65
C TYR A 753 4.24 21.35 -5.77
N ILE A 754 5.54 21.30 -6.11
CA ILE A 754 6.61 21.99 -5.39
C ILE A 754 6.52 23.51 -5.58
N SER A 755 6.82 24.29 -4.53
CA SER A 755 6.94 25.74 -4.67
C SER A 755 8.24 26.18 -5.33
N GLN A 756 8.25 27.40 -5.87
CA GLN A 756 9.45 28.04 -6.39
C GLN A 756 10.57 28.13 -5.33
N GLN A 757 10.22 28.36 -4.06
CA GLN A 757 11.20 28.44 -2.98
C GLN A 757 11.83 27.06 -2.70
N SER A 758 11.01 26.03 -2.50
CA SER A 758 11.50 24.68 -2.21
C SER A 758 12.30 24.09 -3.38
N ALA A 759 11.89 24.36 -4.62
CA ALA A 759 12.69 24.05 -5.81
C ALA A 759 14.04 24.77 -5.78
N SER A 760 14.08 26.07 -5.44
CA SER A 760 15.34 26.82 -5.34
C SER A 760 16.28 26.25 -4.27
N GLU A 761 15.75 25.81 -3.14
CA GLU A 761 16.53 25.17 -2.07
C GLU A 761 17.15 23.84 -2.53
N LEU A 762 16.39 22.96 -3.18
CA LEU A 762 16.92 21.71 -3.74
C LEU A 762 17.98 21.97 -4.83
N LEU A 763 17.71 22.89 -5.75
CA LEU A 763 18.63 23.23 -6.85
C LEU A 763 19.95 23.82 -6.34
N SER A 764 19.94 24.45 -5.15
CA SER A 764 21.18 24.93 -4.52
C SER A 764 22.12 23.80 -4.06
N LYS A 765 21.61 22.57 -3.93
CA LYS A 765 22.35 21.37 -3.54
C LYS A 765 22.81 20.52 -4.71
N THR A 766 22.44 20.87 -5.94
CA THR A 766 22.74 20.11 -7.17
C THR A 766 23.53 20.97 -8.17
N PRO A 767 24.74 21.45 -7.83
CA PRO A 767 25.50 22.40 -8.67
C PRO A 767 25.91 21.84 -10.04
N ASN A 768 26.05 20.52 -10.18
CA ASN A 768 26.48 19.85 -11.41
C ASN A 768 25.32 19.40 -12.30
N LEU A 769 24.13 19.94 -12.07
CA LEU A 769 22.92 19.56 -12.80
C LEU A 769 23.05 19.87 -14.29
N ARG A 770 22.76 18.86 -15.13
CA ARG A 770 22.76 18.94 -16.60
C ARG A 770 21.35 18.92 -17.19
N TRP A 771 20.41 18.24 -16.52
CA TRP A 771 19.00 18.18 -16.90
C TRP A 771 18.08 18.51 -15.72
N LEU A 772 17.15 19.43 -15.95
CA LEU A 772 16.14 19.84 -14.99
C LEU A 772 14.75 19.85 -15.64
N ASN A 773 13.83 19.07 -15.07
CA ASN A 773 12.41 19.12 -15.40
C ASN A 773 11.58 19.53 -14.17
N ILE A 774 10.86 20.66 -14.25
CA ILE A 774 9.89 21.12 -13.22
C ILE A 774 8.54 21.47 -13.86
N GLU A 775 8.13 20.70 -14.86
CA GLU A 775 6.86 20.91 -15.55
C GLU A 775 5.65 20.67 -14.64
N ASN A 776 4.51 21.30 -14.96
CA ASN A 776 3.23 21.02 -14.29
C ASN A 776 3.25 21.24 -12.77
N ASN A 777 3.85 22.33 -12.30
CA ASN A 777 3.94 22.67 -10.86
C ASN A 777 3.23 23.98 -10.50
N PHE A 778 2.57 24.63 -11.46
CA PHE A 778 1.87 25.90 -11.27
C PHE A 778 2.79 27.03 -10.76
N LEU A 779 4.08 26.97 -11.08
CA LEU A 779 5.06 27.97 -10.66
C LEU A 779 4.74 29.33 -11.30
N ARG A 780 4.78 30.40 -10.50
CA ARG A 780 4.58 31.77 -10.99
C ARG A 780 5.87 32.46 -11.45
N GLY A 781 7.02 31.87 -11.12
CA GLY A 781 8.34 32.40 -11.47
C GLY A 781 9.39 31.30 -11.54
N VAL A 782 10.53 31.62 -12.16
CA VAL A 782 11.68 30.71 -12.27
C VAL A 782 12.38 30.58 -10.90
N PRO A 783 12.71 29.36 -10.42
CA PRO A 783 13.47 29.18 -9.19
C PRO A 783 14.81 29.92 -9.22
N THR A 784 15.16 30.66 -8.17
CA THR A 784 16.29 31.60 -8.17
C THR A 784 17.65 30.92 -8.32
N SER A 785 17.80 29.71 -7.78
CA SER A 785 19.03 28.92 -7.87
C SER A 785 19.33 28.44 -9.30
N VAL A 786 18.38 28.50 -10.24
CA VAL A 786 18.61 28.16 -11.66
C VAL A 786 19.78 28.96 -12.22
N ALA A 787 19.91 30.24 -11.86
CA ALA A 787 20.99 31.12 -12.30
C ALA A 787 22.41 30.63 -11.92
N ARG A 788 22.52 29.67 -10.99
CA ARG A 788 23.80 29.10 -10.52
C ARG A 788 24.17 27.80 -11.23
N LEU A 789 23.27 27.19 -11.99
CA LEU A 789 23.47 25.89 -12.64
C LEU A 789 24.23 26.04 -13.97
N ARG A 790 25.55 26.29 -13.89
CA ARG A 790 26.38 26.59 -15.07
C ARG A 790 26.56 25.41 -16.03
N HIS A 791 26.34 24.20 -15.55
CA HIS A 791 26.43 22.96 -16.34
C HIS A 791 25.08 22.54 -16.95
N LEU A 792 24.03 23.33 -16.74
CA LEU A 792 22.69 22.98 -17.21
C LEU A 792 22.63 23.06 -18.73
N THR A 793 22.30 21.92 -19.35
CA THR A 793 22.17 21.80 -20.81
C THR A 793 20.72 21.70 -21.24
N ARG A 794 19.83 21.20 -20.37
CA ARG A 794 18.42 21.01 -20.69
C ARG A 794 17.55 21.49 -19.53
N LEU A 795 16.70 22.47 -19.79
CA LEU A 795 15.77 23.04 -18.81
C LEU A 795 14.35 22.98 -19.35
N SER A 796 13.46 22.31 -18.61
CA SER A 796 12.02 22.37 -18.86
C SER A 796 11.24 22.94 -17.68
N LEU A 797 10.45 23.97 -17.98
CA LEU A 797 9.53 24.66 -17.08
C LEU A 797 8.13 24.76 -17.72
N ALA A 798 7.82 23.89 -18.69
CA ALA A 798 6.54 23.91 -19.40
C ALA A 798 5.34 23.73 -18.46
N ASN A 799 4.17 24.19 -18.90
CA ASN A 799 2.90 24.04 -18.18
C ASN A 799 2.95 24.59 -16.74
N ASN A 800 3.54 25.77 -16.58
CA ASN A 800 3.52 26.51 -15.32
C ASN A 800 2.71 27.81 -15.50
N ARG A 801 2.83 28.75 -14.57
CA ARG A 801 2.18 30.07 -14.59
C ARG A 801 3.22 31.20 -14.61
N ILE A 802 4.38 30.95 -15.24
CA ILE A 802 5.53 31.85 -15.23
C ILE A 802 5.26 33.07 -16.08
N VAL A 803 5.52 34.25 -15.51
CA VAL A 803 5.54 35.53 -16.21
C VAL A 803 6.99 36.04 -16.25
N LEU A 804 7.49 36.43 -17.42
CA LEU A 804 8.87 36.90 -17.60
C LEU A 804 9.04 38.36 -17.17
N THR A 805 9.06 38.57 -15.85
CA THR A 805 9.51 39.82 -15.23
C THR A 805 11.00 40.08 -15.52
N PRO A 806 11.51 41.33 -15.42
CA PRO A 806 12.94 41.61 -15.60
C PRO A 806 13.84 40.71 -14.75
N PHE A 807 13.46 40.48 -13.49
CA PHE A 807 14.16 39.57 -12.59
C PHE A 807 14.20 38.13 -13.11
N ALA A 808 13.10 37.59 -13.63
CA ALA A 808 13.07 36.24 -14.18
C ALA A 808 13.97 36.09 -15.42
N ARG A 809 14.10 37.14 -16.24
CA ARG A 809 15.01 37.16 -17.40
C ARG A 809 16.47 37.13 -16.95
N ASP A 810 16.80 37.91 -15.93
CA ASP A 810 18.16 37.95 -15.35
C ASP A 810 18.57 36.60 -14.74
N LEU A 811 17.62 35.75 -14.33
CA LEU A 811 17.90 34.40 -13.85
C LEU A 811 18.26 33.40 -14.96
N LEU A 812 17.75 33.60 -16.18
CA LEU A 812 18.00 32.71 -17.33
C LEU A 812 19.26 33.11 -18.10
N ARG A 813 19.55 34.41 -18.19
CA ARG A 813 20.73 34.98 -18.88
C ARG A 813 22.08 34.30 -18.58
N PRO A 814 22.37 33.80 -17.36
CA PRO A 814 23.66 33.20 -17.04
C PRO A 814 23.84 31.76 -17.59
N LEU A 815 22.82 31.16 -18.20
CA LEU A 815 22.79 29.77 -18.69
C LEU A 815 23.34 29.63 -20.12
N SER A 816 24.58 30.08 -20.36
CA SER A 816 25.18 30.07 -21.70
C SER A 816 25.40 28.69 -22.31
N GLY A 817 25.47 27.64 -21.48
CA GLY A 817 25.64 26.23 -21.89
C GLY A 817 24.33 25.50 -22.22
N LEU A 818 23.19 26.20 -22.17
CA LEU A 818 21.88 25.59 -22.39
C LEU A 818 21.71 25.19 -23.86
N ARG A 819 21.35 23.93 -24.08
CA ARG A 819 21.06 23.31 -25.40
C ARG A 819 19.57 23.16 -25.65
N LEU A 820 18.77 22.96 -24.60
CA LEU A 820 17.31 22.86 -24.68
C LEU A 820 16.66 23.77 -23.64
N LEU A 821 15.77 24.63 -24.09
CA LEU A 821 14.90 25.43 -23.24
C LEU A 821 13.44 25.17 -23.61
N ASN A 822 12.65 24.66 -22.66
CA ASN A 822 11.22 24.48 -22.80
C ASN A 822 10.46 25.36 -21.79
N LEU A 823 9.70 26.32 -22.31
CA LEU A 823 8.85 27.24 -21.56
C LEU A 823 7.39 27.20 -22.01
N GLU A 824 6.98 26.16 -22.75
CA GLU A 824 5.65 26.03 -23.33
C GLU A 824 4.52 26.23 -22.31
N ARG A 825 3.39 26.76 -22.79
CA ARG A 825 2.16 26.93 -21.99
C ARG A 825 2.38 27.70 -20.68
N ASN A 826 3.25 28.70 -20.70
CA ASN A 826 3.39 29.70 -19.64
C ASN A 826 2.91 31.07 -20.13
N PRO A 827 2.21 31.88 -19.32
CA PRO A 827 1.82 33.23 -19.70
C PRO A 827 3.02 34.20 -19.64
N LEU A 828 4.04 33.99 -20.48
CA LEU A 828 5.31 34.73 -20.41
C LEU A 828 5.08 36.24 -20.55
N GLY A 829 4.17 36.65 -21.44
CA GLY A 829 3.62 38.00 -21.56
C GLY A 829 4.59 39.11 -21.97
N GLY A 830 5.88 38.81 -22.17
CA GLY A 830 6.91 39.79 -22.53
C GLY A 830 8.07 39.16 -23.29
N ALA A 831 8.91 40.01 -23.88
CA ALA A 831 10.03 39.60 -24.73
C ALA A 831 11.05 38.72 -23.99
N LEU A 832 11.37 37.57 -24.57
CA LEU A 832 12.47 36.70 -24.17
C LEU A 832 13.71 37.04 -25.01
N ASP A 833 14.87 37.14 -24.37
CA ASP A 833 16.16 37.34 -25.03
C ASP A 833 17.01 36.08 -24.85
N VAL A 834 17.36 35.44 -25.97
CA VAL A 834 18.17 34.22 -26.01
C VAL A 834 19.56 34.46 -26.58
N SER A 835 19.93 35.71 -26.89
CA SER A 835 21.25 36.06 -27.44
C SER A 835 22.44 35.61 -26.58
N SER A 836 22.22 35.44 -25.28
CA SER A 836 23.21 34.96 -24.30
C SER A 836 23.35 33.42 -24.21
N MET A 837 22.58 32.67 -25.02
CA MET A 837 22.55 31.20 -25.04
C MET A 837 23.01 30.66 -26.41
N PRO A 838 24.26 30.91 -26.84
CA PRO A 838 24.74 30.54 -28.18
C PRO A 838 24.75 29.03 -28.44
N GLY A 839 24.72 28.20 -27.38
CA GLY A 839 24.67 26.74 -27.47
C GLY A 839 23.27 26.15 -27.64
N LEU A 840 22.22 26.97 -27.73
CA LEU A 840 20.84 26.50 -27.81
C LEU A 840 20.59 25.78 -29.14
N ILE A 841 20.01 24.59 -29.04
CA ILE A 841 19.66 23.71 -30.17
C ILE A 841 18.14 23.64 -30.30
N ASN A 842 17.43 23.49 -29.18
CA ASN A 842 15.98 23.36 -29.15
C ASN A 842 15.37 24.44 -28.25
N LEU A 843 14.44 25.23 -28.80
CA LEU A 843 13.70 26.24 -28.08
C LEU A 843 12.20 26.02 -28.27
N PHE A 844 11.50 25.70 -27.17
CA PHE A 844 10.08 25.41 -27.17
C PHE A 844 9.29 26.50 -26.42
N LEU A 845 8.46 27.23 -27.16
CA LEU A 845 7.73 28.42 -26.69
C LEU A 845 6.26 28.40 -27.14
N ARG A 846 5.71 27.23 -27.48
CA ARG A 846 4.31 27.05 -27.83
C ARG A 846 3.37 27.61 -26.75
N SER A 847 2.32 28.30 -27.16
CA SER A 847 1.26 28.80 -26.26
C SER A 847 1.79 29.65 -25.10
N THR A 848 2.78 30.51 -25.37
CA THR A 848 3.36 31.38 -24.35
C THR A 848 2.84 32.82 -24.33
N GLY A 849 2.02 33.17 -25.32
CA GLY A 849 1.46 34.51 -25.47
C GLY A 849 2.46 35.54 -26.00
N LEU A 850 3.54 35.10 -26.65
CA LEU A 850 4.53 35.98 -27.27
C LEU A 850 3.89 36.79 -28.42
N GLU A 851 4.14 38.10 -28.44
CA GLU A 851 3.71 39.00 -29.51
C GLU A 851 4.79 39.16 -30.60
N GLU A 852 6.05 38.88 -30.25
CA GLU A 852 7.21 38.95 -31.13
C GLU A 852 8.09 37.70 -30.90
N ALA A 853 8.87 37.33 -31.92
CA ALA A 853 9.86 36.27 -31.78
C ALA A 853 10.95 36.67 -30.75
N PRO A 854 11.57 35.71 -30.03
CA PRO A 854 12.61 36.03 -29.04
C PRO A 854 13.79 36.78 -29.66
N ALA A 855 14.32 37.77 -28.94
CA ALA A 855 15.47 38.54 -29.41
C ALA A 855 16.72 37.65 -29.51
N GLY A 856 17.47 37.80 -30.61
CA GLY A 856 18.70 37.05 -30.85
C GLY A 856 18.51 35.60 -31.31
N VAL A 857 17.26 35.14 -31.52
CA VAL A 857 16.97 33.72 -31.80
C VAL A 857 17.42 33.25 -33.18
N PHE A 858 17.38 34.13 -34.18
CA PHE A 858 17.74 33.79 -35.57
C PHE A 858 19.24 33.90 -35.84
N GLU A 859 19.97 34.51 -34.90
CA GLU A 859 21.42 34.65 -34.88
C GLU A 859 22.11 33.48 -34.14
N LEU A 860 21.34 32.55 -33.55
CA LEU A 860 21.90 31.41 -32.83
C LEU A 860 22.49 30.36 -33.80
N PRO A 861 23.79 30.04 -33.69
CA PRO A 861 24.49 29.23 -34.69
C PRO A 861 24.14 27.74 -34.65
N GLN A 862 23.60 27.25 -33.53
CA GLN A 862 23.34 25.83 -33.29
C GLN A 862 21.85 25.49 -33.25
N LEU A 863 20.95 26.46 -33.49
CA LEU A 863 19.51 26.23 -33.34
C LEU A 863 18.97 25.31 -34.44
N MET A 864 18.38 24.19 -34.02
CA MET A 864 17.84 23.14 -34.89
C MET A 864 16.32 23.04 -34.82
N ALA A 865 15.70 23.39 -33.69
CA ALA A 865 14.26 23.43 -33.56
C ALA A 865 13.80 24.66 -32.78
N LEU A 866 12.85 25.38 -33.35
CA LEU A 866 12.20 26.53 -32.73
C LEU A 866 10.68 26.35 -32.82
N ASP A 867 10.01 26.15 -31.68
CA ASP A 867 8.56 26.06 -31.63
C ASP A 867 7.95 27.37 -31.12
N LEU A 868 7.29 28.10 -32.01
CA LEU A 868 6.57 29.34 -31.71
C LEU A 868 5.05 29.17 -31.90
N ARG A 869 4.52 27.94 -31.98
CA ARG A 869 3.10 27.70 -32.26
C ARG A 869 2.16 28.33 -31.22
N ASN A 870 0.94 28.64 -31.63
CA ASN A 870 -0.13 29.12 -30.75
C ASN A 870 0.26 30.37 -29.91
N ASN A 871 1.04 31.27 -30.50
CA ASN A 871 1.39 32.56 -29.91
C ASN A 871 0.58 33.70 -30.57
N ARG A 872 0.94 34.94 -30.27
CA ARG A 872 0.29 36.15 -30.79
C ARG A 872 1.18 36.89 -31.79
N ILE A 873 2.10 36.19 -32.43
CA ILE A 873 3.08 36.77 -33.35
C ILE A 873 2.37 37.21 -34.64
N THR A 874 2.53 38.48 -35.01
CA THR A 874 1.92 39.05 -36.21
C THR A 874 2.94 39.26 -37.34
N THR A 875 4.19 39.56 -37.00
CA THR A 875 5.29 39.78 -37.96
C THR A 875 6.55 39.06 -37.51
N LEU A 876 7.44 38.76 -38.45
CA LEU A 876 8.75 38.18 -38.19
C LEU A 876 9.84 39.20 -38.56
N PRO A 877 10.96 39.26 -37.83
CA PRO A 877 12.06 40.17 -38.13
C PRO A 877 12.76 39.77 -39.44
N ASP A 878 13.46 40.71 -40.08
CA ASP A 878 14.19 40.44 -41.33
C ASP A 878 15.25 39.33 -41.18
N ALA A 879 15.84 39.19 -40.00
CA ALA A 879 16.75 38.09 -39.66
C ALA A 879 16.14 36.69 -39.91
N PHE A 880 14.82 36.50 -39.75
CA PHE A 880 14.18 35.22 -40.10
C PHE A 880 14.27 34.92 -41.61
N PHE A 881 14.15 35.96 -42.44
CA PHE A 881 14.17 35.82 -43.91
C PHE A 881 15.60 35.78 -44.48
N GLU A 882 16.56 36.34 -43.74
CA GLU A 882 17.98 36.34 -44.11
C GLU A 882 18.70 35.05 -43.68
N THR A 883 18.18 34.37 -42.65
CA THR A 883 18.76 33.14 -42.09
C THR A 883 18.24 31.88 -42.82
N PRO A 884 19.08 31.14 -43.57
CA PRO A 884 18.61 30.04 -44.42
C PRO A 884 17.96 28.87 -43.68
N TRP A 885 18.34 28.64 -42.42
CA TRP A 885 17.79 27.53 -41.62
C TRP A 885 16.42 27.86 -41.02
N ALA A 886 16.11 29.14 -40.81
CA ALA A 886 14.96 29.59 -40.02
C ALA A 886 13.61 29.12 -40.57
N PRO A 887 13.33 29.18 -41.89
CA PRO A 887 12.05 28.73 -42.44
C PRO A 887 11.81 27.22 -42.31
N HIS A 888 12.85 26.40 -42.20
CA HIS A 888 12.70 24.94 -42.15
C HIS A 888 12.66 24.37 -40.72
N ARG A 889 13.10 25.17 -39.74
CA ARG A 889 13.26 24.74 -38.34
C ARG A 889 12.33 25.47 -37.36
N THR A 890 11.52 26.41 -37.85
CA THR A 890 10.60 27.20 -37.03
C THR A 890 9.15 26.73 -37.24
N LEU A 891 8.46 26.36 -36.17
CA LEU A 891 7.02 26.06 -36.19
C LEU A 891 6.22 27.32 -35.82
N LEU A 892 5.26 27.71 -36.67
CA LEU A 892 4.54 28.99 -36.55
C LEU A 892 3.00 28.84 -36.52
N ASP A 893 2.48 27.62 -36.59
CA ASP A 893 1.03 27.36 -36.62
C ASP A 893 0.29 28.01 -35.46
N GLY A 894 -0.96 28.42 -35.69
CA GLY A 894 -1.78 29.07 -34.66
C GLY A 894 -1.34 30.50 -34.28
N ASN A 895 -0.45 31.14 -35.06
CA ASN A 895 -0.14 32.56 -34.90
C ASN A 895 -0.97 33.45 -35.85
N PRO A 896 -1.38 34.66 -35.40
CA PRO A 896 -2.08 35.64 -36.23
C PRO A 896 -1.12 36.38 -37.18
N LEU A 897 -0.28 35.65 -37.93
CA LEU A 897 0.68 36.25 -38.87
C LEU A 897 -0.03 37.12 -39.91
N ALA A 898 0.46 38.34 -40.10
CA ALA A 898 -0.02 39.27 -41.10
C ALA A 898 0.11 38.68 -42.52
N ILE A 899 -0.81 39.06 -43.42
CA ILE A 899 -0.87 38.56 -44.79
C ILE A 899 0.47 38.75 -45.52
N GLY A 900 1.12 39.91 -45.34
CA GLY A 900 2.43 40.18 -45.92
C GLY A 900 3.54 39.25 -45.42
N THR A 901 3.55 38.93 -44.12
CA THR A 901 4.49 37.99 -43.51
C THR A 901 4.28 36.58 -44.07
N ARG A 902 3.03 36.11 -44.16
CA ARG A 902 2.69 34.80 -44.74
C ARG A 902 3.13 34.70 -46.21
N ALA A 903 2.91 35.77 -46.99
CA ALA A 903 3.34 35.83 -48.37
C ALA A 903 4.88 35.75 -48.49
N ARG A 904 5.62 36.48 -47.64
CA ARG A 904 7.10 36.41 -47.60
C ARG A 904 7.60 35.01 -47.21
N ILE A 905 6.98 34.34 -46.23
CA ILE A 905 7.31 32.96 -45.84
C ILE A 905 7.09 32.00 -47.02
N ALA A 906 5.96 32.12 -47.71
CA ALA A 906 5.65 31.28 -48.86
C ALA A 906 6.64 31.46 -50.02
N GLN A 907 7.13 32.69 -50.25
CA GLN A 907 8.12 32.97 -51.31
C GLN A 907 9.46 32.28 -51.09
N ILE A 908 9.85 32.03 -49.83
CA ILE A 908 11.11 31.38 -49.48
C ILE A 908 10.96 29.89 -49.15
N GLY A 909 9.79 29.29 -49.40
CA GLY A 909 9.54 27.87 -49.14
C GLY A 909 9.53 27.50 -47.65
N GLY A 910 9.13 28.43 -46.77
CA GLY A 910 9.05 28.21 -45.33
C GLY A 910 7.92 27.28 -44.87
N PRO A 911 7.67 27.17 -43.55
CA PRO A 911 6.75 26.18 -43.01
C PRO A 911 5.33 26.49 -43.50
N SER A 912 4.58 25.43 -43.85
CA SER A 912 3.16 25.57 -44.18
C SER A 912 2.39 26.00 -42.93
N VAL A 913 2.20 27.30 -42.75
CA VAL A 913 1.41 27.84 -41.63
C VAL A 913 -0.05 27.47 -41.87
N ALA A 914 -0.52 26.43 -41.18
CA ALA A 914 -1.88 25.96 -41.31
C ALA A 914 -2.85 27.07 -40.87
N VAL A 915 -3.84 27.35 -41.72
CA VAL A 915 -5.04 28.07 -41.32
C VAL A 915 -5.86 27.07 -40.51
N GLU A 916 -6.03 27.28 -39.21
CA GLU A 916 -6.82 26.40 -38.31
C GLU A 916 -8.22 26.06 -38.87
N PRO A 917 -8.81 24.88 -38.57
CA PRO A 917 -8.90 24.32 -37.21
C PRO A 917 -8.43 22.85 -37.02
N VAL A 918 -8.31 22.46 -35.75
CA VAL A 918 -8.08 21.09 -35.25
C VAL A 918 -9.12 20.13 -35.86
N GLU A 919 -8.70 19.23 -36.74
CA GLU A 919 -9.58 18.21 -37.33
C GLU A 919 -9.85 17.07 -36.33
N GLY A 920 -11.13 16.80 -36.05
CA GLY A 920 -11.57 15.81 -35.06
C GLY A 920 -11.51 14.34 -35.52
N VAL A 921 -12.00 13.45 -34.64
CA VAL A 921 -12.04 11.97 -34.80
C VAL A 921 -12.61 11.48 -36.13
N ASP A 922 -13.45 12.28 -36.79
CA ASP A 922 -14.17 11.90 -38.00
C ASP A 922 -13.24 11.52 -39.16
N VAL A 923 -12.06 12.14 -39.27
CA VAL A 923 -11.11 11.80 -40.35
C VAL A 923 -10.51 10.41 -40.16
N TRP A 924 -10.27 10.00 -38.92
CA TRP A 924 -9.80 8.65 -38.58
C TRP A 924 -10.91 7.60 -38.68
N LEU A 925 -12.16 7.98 -38.41
CA LEU A 925 -13.33 7.10 -38.52
C LEU A 925 -13.78 6.85 -39.96
N GLN A 926 -13.57 7.80 -40.88
CA GLN A 926 -13.90 7.62 -42.29
C GLN A 926 -13.18 6.40 -42.89
N ARG A 927 -11.93 6.17 -42.47
CA ARG A 927 -11.07 5.04 -42.89
C ARG A 927 -11.25 3.77 -42.06
N THR A 928 -12.14 3.79 -41.07
CA THR A 928 -12.43 2.66 -40.19
C THR A 928 -13.64 1.86 -40.71
N PRO A 929 -13.63 0.51 -40.66
CA PRO A 929 -14.78 -0.33 -41.00
C PRO A 929 -16.04 0.06 -40.21
N ALA A 930 -17.21 0.06 -40.86
CA ALA A 930 -18.45 0.58 -40.28
C ALA A 930 -18.81 -0.02 -38.90
N LEU A 931 -18.54 -1.31 -38.70
CA LEU A 931 -18.77 -2.03 -37.44
C LEU A 931 -17.88 -1.53 -36.28
N ALA A 932 -16.64 -1.10 -36.56
CA ALA A 932 -15.68 -0.67 -35.56
C ALA A 932 -15.78 0.83 -35.20
N ARG A 933 -16.46 1.63 -36.02
CA ARG A 933 -16.52 3.11 -35.86
C ARG A 933 -17.09 3.55 -34.51
N ARG A 934 -18.07 2.82 -33.98
CA ARG A 934 -18.68 3.15 -32.67
C ARG A 934 -17.70 2.92 -31.52
N GLN A 935 -17.02 1.77 -31.51
CA GLN A 935 -16.03 1.44 -30.50
C GLN A 935 -14.84 2.41 -30.53
N ARG A 936 -14.32 2.70 -31.73
CA ARG A 936 -13.19 3.64 -31.94
C ARG A 936 -13.52 5.08 -31.56
N ARG A 937 -14.78 5.51 -31.73
CA ARG A 937 -15.23 6.81 -31.21
C ARG A 937 -15.19 6.84 -29.68
N THR A 938 -15.63 5.78 -29.00
CA THR A 938 -15.52 5.67 -27.54
C THR A 938 -14.07 5.64 -27.07
N LEU A 939 -13.17 4.97 -27.80
CA LEU A 939 -11.73 5.01 -27.51
C LEU A 939 -11.15 6.42 -27.63
N TRP A 940 -11.55 7.17 -28.67
CA TRP A 940 -11.14 8.57 -28.85
C TRP A 940 -11.60 9.46 -27.70
N GLU A 941 -12.84 9.30 -27.25
CA GLU A 941 -13.39 10.02 -26.10
C GLU A 941 -12.67 9.64 -24.79
N LEU A 942 -12.32 8.36 -24.60
CA LEU A 942 -11.56 7.88 -23.44
C LEU A 942 -10.19 8.57 -23.34
N TYR A 943 -9.46 8.67 -24.45
CA TYR A 943 -8.18 9.39 -24.50
C TYR A 943 -8.37 10.90 -24.31
N GLY A 944 -9.47 11.46 -24.82
CA GLY A 944 -9.82 12.88 -24.61
C GLY A 944 -10.11 13.27 -23.16
N ALA A 945 -10.35 12.31 -22.28
CA ALA A 945 -10.52 12.54 -20.85
C ALA A 945 -9.19 12.56 -20.05
N GLU A 946 -8.05 12.21 -20.67
CA GLU A 946 -6.72 12.22 -20.03
C GLU A 946 -6.11 13.63 -20.00
N GLU A 947 -5.24 13.89 -19.02
CA GLU A 947 -4.51 15.15 -18.89
C GLU A 947 -3.45 15.26 -20.02
N HIS A 948 -3.41 16.40 -20.73
CA HIS A 948 -2.60 16.63 -21.96
C HIS A 948 -3.00 15.79 -23.18
N ALA A 949 -4.25 15.33 -23.26
CA ALA A 949 -4.78 14.65 -24.45
C ALA A 949 -4.61 15.45 -25.75
N ASP A 950 -4.61 16.79 -25.66
CA ASP A 950 -4.38 17.68 -26.81
C ASP A 950 -3.05 17.38 -27.53
N ASP A 951 -1.97 17.13 -26.78
CA ASP A 951 -0.64 16.87 -27.38
C ASP A 951 -0.60 15.49 -28.05
N PHE A 952 -1.32 14.52 -27.48
CA PHE A 952 -1.55 13.22 -28.10
C PHE A 952 -2.32 13.36 -29.43
N PHE A 953 -3.41 14.12 -29.46
CA PHE A 953 -4.17 14.33 -30.69
C PHE A 953 -3.44 15.20 -31.71
N ASP A 954 -2.62 16.16 -31.28
CA ASP A 954 -1.74 16.92 -32.16
C ASP A 954 -0.68 16.00 -32.80
N LEU A 955 -0.11 15.07 -32.04
CA LEU A 955 0.81 14.06 -32.58
C LEU A 955 0.11 13.19 -33.62
N LEU A 956 -1.12 12.71 -33.34
CA LEU A 956 -1.90 11.96 -34.32
C LEU A 956 -2.17 12.80 -35.58
N ALA A 957 -2.60 14.06 -35.42
CA ALA A 957 -2.82 14.95 -36.56
C ALA A 957 -1.56 15.11 -37.43
N ARG A 958 -0.37 15.21 -36.82
CA ARG A 958 0.92 15.26 -37.53
C ARG A 958 1.32 13.94 -38.20
N LEU A 959 0.89 12.79 -37.68
CA LEU A 959 1.09 11.50 -38.37
C LEU A 959 0.44 11.48 -39.76
N ARG A 960 -0.63 12.26 -39.98
CA ARG A 960 -1.27 12.34 -41.29
C ARG A 960 -0.43 13.03 -42.35
N SER A 961 0.56 13.84 -41.95
CA SER A 961 1.52 14.39 -42.88
C SER A 961 2.70 13.45 -43.16
N SER A 962 2.85 12.34 -42.42
CA SER A 962 3.97 11.40 -42.59
C SER A 962 3.96 10.66 -43.94
N ALA A 963 5.13 10.18 -44.38
CA ALA A 963 5.24 9.33 -45.57
C ALA A 963 4.41 8.04 -45.46
N ASP A 964 4.44 7.38 -44.30
CA ASP A 964 3.67 6.14 -44.05
C ASP A 964 2.17 6.36 -44.24
N PHE A 965 1.64 7.51 -43.81
CA PHE A 965 0.22 7.84 -43.98
C PHE A 965 -0.11 8.23 -45.42
N ASN A 966 0.80 8.88 -46.14
CA ASN A 966 0.62 9.19 -47.57
C ASN A 966 0.62 7.93 -48.43
N LEU A 967 1.42 6.92 -48.09
CA LEU A 967 1.53 5.67 -48.83
C LEU A 967 0.50 4.63 -48.41
N THR A 968 0.27 4.47 -47.11
CA THR A 968 -0.57 3.43 -46.51
C THR A 968 -1.46 3.98 -45.39
N PRO A 969 -2.40 4.89 -45.71
CA PRO A 969 -3.20 5.60 -44.71
C PRO A 969 -4.05 4.65 -43.84
N ASP A 970 -4.56 3.56 -44.41
CA ASP A 970 -5.41 2.62 -43.68
C ASP A 970 -4.60 1.77 -42.69
N ALA A 971 -3.35 1.43 -43.02
CA ALA A 971 -2.46 0.69 -42.12
C ALA A 971 -2.02 1.54 -40.92
N VAL A 972 -1.69 2.82 -41.16
CA VAL A 972 -1.38 3.77 -40.07
C VAL A 972 -2.61 4.02 -39.21
N THR A 973 -3.78 4.16 -39.82
CA THR A 973 -5.04 4.30 -39.09
C THR A 973 -5.27 3.10 -38.16
N GLU A 974 -5.06 1.88 -38.64
CA GLU A 974 -5.22 0.68 -37.82
C GLU A 974 -4.23 0.61 -36.66
N ARG A 975 -2.96 0.98 -36.88
CA ARG A 975 -1.94 1.05 -35.82
C ARG A 975 -2.32 2.03 -34.72
N VAL A 976 -2.85 3.21 -35.07
CA VAL A 976 -3.32 4.20 -34.10
C VAL A 976 -4.42 3.61 -33.21
N TRP A 977 -5.36 2.88 -33.81
CA TRP A 977 -6.42 2.22 -33.04
C TRP A 977 -5.90 1.10 -32.15
N LEU A 978 -4.97 0.26 -32.62
CA LEU A 978 -4.36 -0.79 -31.79
C LEU A 978 -3.61 -0.24 -30.57
N LEU A 979 -2.90 0.88 -30.74
CA LEU A 979 -2.23 1.59 -29.64
C LEU A 979 -3.25 2.10 -28.62
N MET A 980 -4.36 2.68 -29.09
CA MET A 980 -5.43 3.19 -28.23
C MET A 980 -6.21 2.06 -27.52
N GLU A 981 -6.42 0.93 -28.19
CA GLU A 981 -7.04 -0.26 -27.61
C GLU A 981 -6.18 -0.83 -26.47
N ALA A 982 -4.86 -0.93 -26.66
CA ALA A 982 -3.96 -1.39 -25.61
C ALA A 982 -3.98 -0.50 -24.35
N GLY A 983 -4.03 0.83 -24.51
CA GLY A 983 -4.20 1.74 -23.38
C GLY A 983 -5.62 1.72 -22.77
N ALA A 984 -6.65 1.29 -23.49
CA ALA A 984 -7.97 1.13 -22.90
C ALA A 984 -8.01 -0.03 -21.89
N GLU A 985 -7.22 -1.08 -22.11
CA GLU A 985 -7.11 -2.25 -21.23
C GLU A 985 -6.27 -1.98 -19.96
N ASP A 986 -5.31 -1.05 -20.02
CA ASP A 986 -4.45 -0.66 -18.90
C ASP A 986 -4.36 0.87 -18.75
N GLN A 987 -4.97 1.41 -17.68
CA GLN A 987 -4.95 2.85 -17.37
C GLN A 987 -3.52 3.37 -17.17
N ALA A 988 -2.62 2.61 -16.56
CA ALA A 988 -1.24 3.05 -16.34
C ALA A 988 -0.48 3.15 -17.67
N LEU A 989 -0.73 2.24 -18.62
CA LEU A 989 -0.21 2.33 -19.98
C LEU A 989 -0.77 3.56 -20.71
N ARG A 990 -2.10 3.79 -20.65
CA ARG A 990 -2.72 4.96 -21.30
C ARG A 990 -2.12 6.29 -20.84
N SER A 991 -1.97 6.48 -19.52
CA SER A 991 -1.37 7.71 -18.99
C SER A 991 0.11 7.86 -19.39
N ARG A 992 0.87 6.77 -19.54
CA ARG A 992 2.24 6.81 -20.09
C ARG A 992 2.25 7.23 -21.56
N LEU A 993 1.37 6.66 -22.40
CA LEU A 993 1.26 6.98 -23.83
C LEU A 993 0.90 8.46 -24.05
N VAL A 994 -0.07 8.99 -23.30
CA VAL A 994 -0.44 10.42 -23.38
C VAL A 994 0.71 11.30 -22.88
N ALA A 995 1.40 10.92 -21.80
CA ALA A 995 2.55 11.66 -21.30
C ALA A 995 3.74 11.65 -22.28
N MET A 996 3.96 10.57 -23.03
CA MET A 996 4.99 10.51 -24.08
C MET A 996 4.71 11.53 -25.19
N ALA A 997 3.45 11.74 -25.57
CA ALA A 997 3.07 12.73 -26.59
C ALA A 997 3.30 14.18 -26.12
N ALA A 998 3.21 14.42 -24.81
CA ALA A 998 3.41 15.72 -24.19
C ALA A 998 4.88 16.16 -24.10
N ASN A 999 5.84 15.29 -24.49
CA ASN A 999 7.27 15.59 -24.45
C ASN A 999 7.75 16.00 -25.85
N PRO A 1000 8.06 17.28 -26.12
CA PRO A 1000 8.32 17.76 -27.46
C PRO A 1000 9.74 17.35 -27.91
N GLN A 1001 9.82 16.20 -28.58
CA GLN A 1001 10.92 15.89 -29.49
C GLN A 1001 10.36 15.91 -30.93
N THR A 1002 10.60 17.06 -31.58
CA THR A 1002 10.97 17.22 -33.00
C THR A 1002 9.88 17.35 -34.09
N CYS A 1003 10.41 17.78 -35.25
CA CYS A 1003 9.85 18.19 -36.54
C CYS A 1003 8.82 17.21 -37.13
N VAL A 1004 8.37 17.41 -38.37
CA VAL A 1004 7.29 16.60 -38.99
C VAL A 1004 7.57 15.07 -38.90
N ASP A 1005 8.83 14.63 -38.98
CA ASP A 1005 9.25 13.23 -38.79
C ASP A 1005 9.37 12.77 -37.32
N GLY A 1006 9.36 13.70 -36.36
CA GLY A 1006 9.34 13.43 -34.93
C GLY A 1006 8.07 12.73 -34.46
N ALA A 1007 6.94 13.03 -35.10
CA ALA A 1007 5.67 12.35 -34.80
C ALA A 1007 5.76 10.84 -35.11
N THR A 1008 6.44 10.46 -36.20
CA THR A 1008 6.63 9.06 -36.62
C THR A 1008 7.52 8.29 -35.65
N VAL A 1009 8.62 8.91 -35.20
CA VAL A 1009 9.51 8.29 -34.20
C VAL A 1009 8.81 8.15 -32.87
N MET A 1010 8.16 9.20 -32.38
CA MET A 1010 7.42 9.17 -31.11
C MET A 1010 6.27 8.15 -31.12
N PHE A 1011 5.56 8.03 -32.23
CA PHE A 1011 4.53 7.00 -32.39
C PHE A 1011 5.13 5.59 -32.37
N SER A 1012 6.31 5.40 -32.98
CA SER A 1012 7.01 4.11 -32.93
C SER A 1012 7.49 3.76 -31.51
N GLU A 1013 7.95 4.74 -30.72
CA GLU A 1013 8.29 4.53 -29.31
C GLU A 1013 7.08 4.10 -28.47
N MET A 1014 5.91 4.68 -28.74
CA MET A 1014 4.67 4.28 -28.07
C MET A 1014 4.25 2.84 -28.42
N GLU A 1015 4.47 2.40 -29.67
CA GLU A 1015 4.23 1.01 -30.07
C GLU A 1015 5.14 0.04 -29.31
N LEU A 1016 6.41 0.41 -29.05
CA LEU A 1016 7.34 -0.40 -28.24
C LEU A 1016 6.88 -0.53 -26.78
N GLU A 1017 6.38 0.54 -26.17
CA GLU A 1017 5.83 0.51 -24.80
C GLU A 1017 4.64 -0.45 -24.67
N VAL A 1018 3.77 -0.50 -25.69
CA VAL A 1018 2.68 -1.48 -25.76
C VAL A 1018 3.23 -2.90 -25.82
N LEU A 1019 4.27 -3.16 -26.64
CA LEU A 1019 4.88 -4.50 -26.76
C LEU A 1019 5.52 -4.97 -25.45
N VAL A 1020 6.26 -4.10 -24.75
CA VAL A 1020 6.87 -4.42 -23.44
C VAL A 1020 5.80 -4.70 -22.39
N THR A 1021 4.70 -3.94 -22.40
CA THR A 1021 3.58 -4.17 -21.47
C THR A 1021 2.92 -5.53 -21.71
N LYS A 1022 2.68 -5.90 -22.97
CA LYS A 1022 2.17 -7.25 -23.33
C LYS A 1022 3.15 -8.36 -22.93
N ALA A 1023 4.45 -8.15 -23.11
CA ALA A 1023 5.47 -9.12 -22.71
C ALA A 1023 5.48 -9.42 -21.21
N ARG A 1024 5.24 -8.41 -20.36
CA ARG A 1024 5.08 -8.61 -18.91
C ARG A 1024 3.87 -9.49 -18.57
N ALA A 1025 2.74 -9.26 -19.23
CA ALA A 1025 1.55 -10.09 -19.03
C ALA A 1025 1.80 -11.55 -19.46
N LEU A 1026 2.46 -11.76 -20.60
CA LEU A 1026 2.82 -13.11 -21.08
C LEU A 1026 3.83 -13.83 -20.17
N ALA A 1027 4.78 -13.09 -19.56
CA ALA A 1027 5.76 -13.66 -18.64
C ALA A 1027 5.09 -14.35 -17.43
N THR A 1028 3.96 -13.82 -16.95
CA THR A 1028 3.21 -14.40 -15.81
C THR A 1028 2.42 -15.67 -16.17
N ALA A 1029 2.34 -16.05 -17.45
CA ALA A 1029 1.67 -17.26 -17.90
C ALA A 1029 2.61 -18.48 -18.04
N GLY A 1030 3.93 -18.30 -17.86
CA GLY A 1030 4.92 -19.39 -17.73
C GLY A 1030 5.27 -20.21 -18.98
N HIS A 1031 4.59 -20.03 -20.12
CA HIS A 1031 4.73 -20.92 -21.30
C HIS A 1031 5.13 -20.22 -22.62
N GLU A 1032 5.47 -18.93 -22.61
CA GLU A 1032 5.68 -18.11 -23.82
C GLU A 1032 7.15 -17.71 -24.09
N GLY A 1033 8.10 -18.57 -23.69
CA GLY A 1033 9.54 -18.32 -23.80
C GLY A 1033 10.06 -17.92 -25.19
N PRO A 1034 9.71 -18.65 -26.27
CA PRO A 1034 10.15 -18.31 -27.63
C PRO A 1034 9.67 -16.95 -28.12
N GLN A 1035 8.45 -16.54 -27.75
CA GLN A 1035 7.90 -15.23 -28.12
C GLN A 1035 8.65 -14.10 -27.41
N LEU A 1036 8.90 -14.26 -26.11
CA LEU A 1036 9.67 -13.30 -25.31
C LEU A 1036 11.13 -13.18 -25.79
N LEU A 1037 11.75 -14.30 -26.19
CA LEU A 1037 13.11 -14.29 -26.72
C LEU A 1037 13.19 -13.60 -28.10
N THR A 1038 12.18 -13.80 -28.95
CA THR A 1038 12.08 -13.11 -30.25
C THR A 1038 12.00 -11.60 -30.04
N LEU A 1039 11.14 -11.15 -29.11
CA LEU A 1039 11.04 -9.74 -28.74
C LEU A 1039 12.37 -9.20 -28.15
N LEU A 1040 13.04 -9.95 -27.28
CA LEU A 1040 14.34 -9.57 -26.72
C LEU A 1040 15.41 -9.35 -27.78
N ARG A 1041 15.51 -10.26 -28.77
CA ARG A 1041 16.44 -10.10 -29.90
C ARG A 1041 16.09 -8.86 -30.72
N GLY A 1042 14.82 -8.67 -31.03
CA GLY A 1042 14.35 -7.47 -31.74
C GLY A 1042 14.71 -6.18 -31.02
N LEU A 1043 14.50 -6.11 -29.70
CA LEU A 1043 14.83 -4.95 -28.88
C LEU A 1043 16.34 -4.70 -28.80
N LEU A 1044 17.16 -5.75 -28.69
CA LEU A 1044 18.63 -5.63 -28.72
C LEU A 1044 19.11 -5.05 -30.05
N ARG A 1045 18.61 -5.61 -31.17
CA ARG A 1045 18.96 -5.13 -32.51
C ARG A 1045 18.55 -3.67 -32.69
N LEU A 1046 17.36 -3.29 -32.21
CA LEU A 1046 16.90 -1.91 -32.27
C LEU A 1046 17.80 -0.96 -31.48
N GLU A 1047 18.25 -1.34 -30.28
CA GLU A 1047 19.15 -0.52 -29.47
C GLU A 1047 20.51 -0.31 -30.16
N GLU A 1048 21.04 -1.34 -30.83
CA GLU A 1048 22.26 -1.23 -31.65
C GLU A 1048 22.07 -0.36 -32.90
N VAL A 1049 20.96 -0.52 -33.62
CA VAL A 1049 20.60 0.30 -34.79
C VAL A 1049 20.52 1.77 -34.40
N ASP A 1050 19.82 2.07 -33.31
CA ASP A 1050 19.72 3.42 -32.76
C ASP A 1050 21.08 3.99 -32.36
N GLY A 1051 21.93 3.17 -31.75
CA GLY A 1051 23.31 3.55 -31.39
C GLY A 1051 24.15 3.91 -32.61
N ILE A 1052 24.07 3.11 -33.68
CA ILE A 1052 24.77 3.37 -34.95
C ILE A 1052 24.24 4.65 -35.60
N ALA A 1053 22.92 4.80 -35.67
CA ALA A 1053 22.29 5.99 -36.25
C ALA A 1053 22.69 7.27 -35.51
N ARG A 1054 22.73 7.23 -34.17
CA ARG A 1054 23.19 8.35 -33.34
C ARG A 1054 24.68 8.65 -33.53
N ALA A 1055 25.52 7.62 -33.64
CA ALA A 1055 26.95 7.80 -33.89
C ALA A 1055 27.22 8.42 -35.27
N ASP A 1056 26.47 7.99 -36.30
CA ASP A 1056 26.51 8.59 -37.63
C ASP A 1056 26.01 10.04 -37.61
N ALA A 1057 24.86 10.29 -36.96
CA ALA A 1057 24.32 11.63 -36.80
C ALA A 1057 25.30 12.58 -36.09
N ALA A 1058 25.96 12.13 -35.01
CA ALA A 1058 26.93 12.91 -34.25
C ALA A 1058 28.24 13.18 -35.00
N GLY A 1059 28.61 12.33 -35.97
CA GLY A 1059 29.79 12.51 -36.81
C GLY A 1059 29.61 13.55 -37.92
N ARG A 1060 28.39 14.05 -38.13
CA ARG A 1060 28.06 15.00 -39.20
C ARG A 1060 28.16 16.44 -38.68
N ILE A 1061 28.99 17.24 -39.35
CA ILE A 1061 29.19 18.66 -39.00
C ILE A 1061 27.86 19.40 -39.13
N GLY A 1062 27.37 19.98 -38.04
CA GLY A 1062 26.15 20.80 -38.03
C GLY A 1062 24.84 20.04 -37.76
N PHE A 1063 24.92 18.78 -37.33
CA PHE A 1063 23.76 17.95 -37.03
C PHE A 1063 23.87 17.38 -35.61
N THR A 1064 22.93 17.73 -34.75
CA THR A 1064 22.80 17.15 -33.42
C THR A 1064 21.43 16.49 -33.35
N GLU A 1065 21.44 15.17 -33.48
CA GLU A 1065 20.28 14.28 -33.37
C GLU A 1065 19.20 14.52 -34.45
N ASP A 1066 19.54 14.24 -35.71
CA ASP A 1066 18.53 14.16 -36.76
C ASP A 1066 17.67 12.92 -36.57
N VAL A 1067 16.42 13.16 -36.17
CA VAL A 1067 15.30 12.22 -36.25
C VAL A 1067 15.20 11.61 -37.64
N GLU A 1068 15.56 12.37 -38.67
CA GLU A 1068 15.65 11.94 -40.05
C GLU A 1068 16.70 10.82 -40.27
N VAL A 1069 17.89 10.94 -39.69
CA VAL A 1069 18.93 9.89 -39.77
C VAL A 1069 18.51 8.66 -38.98
N LEU A 1070 17.99 8.86 -37.76
CA LEU A 1070 17.47 7.76 -36.93
C LEU A 1070 16.35 6.99 -37.65
N LEU A 1071 15.38 7.72 -38.21
CA LEU A 1071 14.27 7.14 -38.94
C LEU A 1071 14.75 6.44 -40.22
N ALA A 1072 15.73 7.00 -40.94
CA ALA A 1072 16.31 6.38 -42.12
C ALA A 1072 16.97 5.02 -41.82
N TYR A 1073 17.74 4.92 -40.72
CA TYR A 1073 18.31 3.64 -40.28
C TYR A 1073 17.25 2.64 -39.84
N ARG A 1074 16.27 3.07 -39.01
CA ARG A 1074 15.17 2.21 -38.56
C ARG A 1074 14.36 1.66 -39.75
N VAL A 1075 13.96 2.53 -40.68
CA VAL A 1075 13.22 2.17 -41.89
C VAL A 1075 14.05 1.28 -42.81
N GLY A 1076 15.33 1.61 -43.02
CA GLY A 1076 16.22 0.85 -43.89
C GLY A 1076 16.53 -0.56 -43.36
N LEU A 1077 16.46 -0.76 -42.04
CA LEU A 1077 16.84 -2.01 -41.39
C LEU A 1077 15.68 -2.81 -40.79
N VAL A 1078 14.47 -2.25 -40.65
CA VAL A 1078 13.32 -2.91 -40.00
C VAL A 1078 13.05 -4.31 -40.56
N SER A 1079 13.03 -4.46 -41.88
CA SER A 1079 12.75 -5.75 -42.54
C SER A 1079 13.99 -6.65 -42.63
N ARG A 1080 15.19 -6.05 -42.54
CA ARG A 1080 16.48 -6.74 -42.66
C ARG A 1080 16.88 -7.42 -41.35
N LEU A 1081 16.56 -6.77 -40.23
CA LEU A 1081 16.95 -7.19 -38.89
C LEU A 1081 15.77 -7.67 -38.03
N ASP A 1082 14.58 -7.78 -38.60
CA ASP A 1082 13.35 -8.16 -37.87
C ASP A 1082 13.16 -7.28 -36.61
N LEU A 1083 13.26 -5.95 -36.80
CA LEU A 1083 13.12 -5.01 -35.70
C LEU A 1083 11.65 -4.96 -35.26
N PRO A 1084 11.35 -4.77 -33.95
CA PRO A 1084 9.99 -4.73 -33.41
C PRO A 1084 9.31 -3.38 -33.70
N LEU A 1085 9.39 -2.90 -34.95
CA LEU A 1085 8.87 -1.64 -35.42
C LEU A 1085 7.88 -1.87 -36.56
N SER A 1086 6.80 -1.09 -36.57
CA SER A 1086 5.77 -1.15 -37.63
C SER A 1086 6.03 -0.16 -38.78
N THR A 1087 6.88 0.84 -38.55
CA THR A 1087 7.19 1.93 -39.50
C THR A 1087 8.12 1.45 -40.62
N ARG A 1088 7.77 1.72 -41.88
CA ARG A 1088 8.52 1.20 -43.05
C ARG A 1088 8.91 2.23 -44.11
N THR A 1089 8.50 3.49 -43.97
CA THR A 1089 8.83 4.54 -44.94
C THR A 1089 9.17 5.84 -44.24
N MET A 1090 9.81 6.75 -44.97
CA MET A 1090 10.27 8.04 -44.46
C MET A 1090 10.03 9.13 -45.51
N GLN A 1091 9.58 10.31 -45.08
CA GLN A 1091 9.43 11.47 -45.95
C GLN A 1091 10.79 12.18 -46.03
N PHE A 1092 11.21 12.58 -47.23
CA PHE A 1092 12.54 13.17 -47.45
C PHE A 1092 13.73 12.25 -47.15
N SER A 1093 13.71 10.98 -47.56
CA SER A 1093 14.87 10.07 -47.40
C SER A 1093 16.20 10.62 -47.92
N ASN A 1094 16.17 11.53 -48.90
CA ASN A 1094 17.35 12.19 -49.46
C ASN A 1094 18.00 13.24 -48.53
N SER A 1095 17.28 13.83 -47.56
CA SER A 1095 17.85 14.79 -46.61
C SER A 1095 18.71 14.09 -45.56
N ALA A 1096 18.31 12.87 -45.16
CA ALA A 1096 19.05 12.05 -44.20
C ALA A 1096 20.42 11.58 -44.71
N SER A 1097 20.71 11.65 -46.01
CA SER A 1097 22.01 11.26 -46.61
C SER A 1097 22.55 9.88 -46.17
N VAL A 1098 21.67 8.95 -45.75
CA VAL A 1098 22.04 7.58 -45.38
C VAL A 1098 22.08 6.74 -46.66
N THR A 1099 23.27 6.25 -47.01
CA THR A 1099 23.48 5.47 -48.24
C THR A 1099 23.19 3.99 -48.03
N PRO A 1100 22.89 3.22 -49.10
CA PRO A 1100 22.75 1.77 -49.02
C PRO A 1100 23.97 1.09 -48.37
N GLU A 1101 25.19 1.55 -48.68
CA GLU A 1101 26.43 1.03 -48.11
C GLU A 1101 26.51 1.23 -46.59
N MET A 1102 25.96 2.35 -46.09
CA MET A 1102 25.87 2.61 -44.64
C MET A 1102 24.87 1.68 -43.95
N LEU A 1103 23.75 1.36 -44.61
CA LEU A 1103 22.77 0.39 -44.12
C LEU A 1103 23.36 -1.02 -44.11
N ASP A 1104 24.06 -1.43 -45.17
CA ASP A 1104 24.74 -2.72 -45.26
C ASP A 1104 25.79 -2.88 -44.15
N ARG A 1105 26.58 -1.83 -43.92
CA ARG A 1105 27.55 -1.81 -42.83
C ARG A 1105 26.88 -1.88 -41.46
N ALA A 1106 25.77 -1.17 -41.27
CA ALA A 1106 25.03 -1.18 -40.00
C ALA A 1106 24.41 -2.55 -39.73
N GLU A 1107 23.81 -3.18 -40.74
CA GLU A 1107 23.29 -4.55 -40.65
C GLU A 1107 24.40 -5.53 -40.22
N GLN A 1108 25.55 -5.50 -40.89
CA GLN A 1108 26.71 -6.35 -40.54
C GLN A 1108 27.21 -6.08 -39.12
N LEU A 1109 27.24 -4.81 -38.68
CA LEU A 1109 27.64 -4.46 -37.32
C LEU A 1109 26.65 -4.98 -36.28
N VAL A 1110 25.35 -4.83 -36.51
CA VAL A 1110 24.32 -5.32 -35.58
C VAL A 1110 24.38 -6.84 -35.48
N LEU A 1111 24.41 -7.55 -36.61
CA LEU A 1111 24.52 -9.01 -36.63
C LEU A 1111 25.84 -9.51 -36.02
N GLY A 1112 26.94 -8.77 -36.23
CA GLY A 1112 28.24 -9.10 -35.62
C GLY A 1112 28.28 -8.86 -34.10
N ARG A 1113 27.50 -7.90 -33.58
CA ARG A 1113 27.39 -7.59 -32.15
C ARG A 1113 26.35 -8.42 -31.43
N GLU A 1114 25.37 -8.98 -32.14
CA GLU A 1114 24.38 -9.93 -31.64
C GLU A 1114 25.01 -11.29 -31.35
N THR A 1115 25.92 -11.31 -30.37
CA THR A 1115 26.47 -12.55 -29.82
C THR A 1115 25.50 -13.13 -28.80
N GLN A 1116 25.57 -14.45 -28.56
CA GLN A 1116 24.80 -15.07 -27.48
C GLN A 1116 25.11 -14.41 -26.12
N ALA A 1117 26.35 -13.98 -25.89
CA ALA A 1117 26.75 -13.28 -24.67
C ALA A 1117 26.04 -11.92 -24.53
N ALA A 1118 26.01 -11.11 -25.60
CA ALA A 1118 25.33 -9.82 -25.60
C ALA A 1118 23.82 -9.98 -25.36
N LEU A 1119 23.19 -10.98 -25.98
CA LEU A 1119 21.76 -11.27 -25.79
C LEU A 1119 21.44 -11.68 -24.34
N VAL A 1120 22.30 -12.50 -23.72
CA VAL A 1120 22.14 -12.89 -22.31
C VAL A 1120 22.26 -11.67 -21.39
N GLU A 1121 23.29 -10.83 -21.56
CA GLU A 1121 23.46 -9.62 -20.75
C GLU A 1121 22.30 -8.63 -20.93
N PHE A 1122 21.79 -8.50 -22.15
CA PHE A 1122 20.65 -7.68 -22.46
C PHE A 1122 19.38 -8.19 -21.75
N ALA A 1123 19.14 -9.50 -21.81
CA ALA A 1123 17.96 -10.12 -21.21
C ALA A 1123 17.93 -10.01 -19.68
N LEU A 1124 19.08 -10.13 -19.01
CA LEU A 1124 19.19 -9.98 -17.55
C LEU A 1124 18.87 -8.57 -17.03
N LYS A 1125 18.83 -7.56 -17.92
CA LYS A 1125 18.41 -6.19 -17.58
C LYS A 1125 16.92 -5.94 -17.80
N ARG A 1126 16.17 -6.91 -18.34
CA ARG A 1126 14.74 -6.75 -18.67
C ARG A 1126 13.86 -7.48 -17.67
N GLU A 1127 13.02 -6.72 -16.98
CA GLU A 1127 12.14 -7.21 -15.92
C GLU A 1127 11.22 -8.36 -16.37
N PHE A 1128 10.58 -8.25 -17.55
CA PHE A 1128 9.69 -9.29 -18.06
C PHE A 1128 10.42 -10.63 -18.27
N TRP A 1129 11.71 -10.59 -18.59
CA TRP A 1129 12.51 -11.80 -18.78
C TRP A 1129 12.88 -12.45 -17.46
N LEU A 1130 13.25 -11.64 -16.45
CA LEU A 1130 13.52 -12.13 -15.11
C LEU A 1130 12.28 -12.80 -14.49
N LEU A 1131 11.11 -12.17 -14.62
CA LEU A 1131 9.83 -12.73 -14.17
C LEU A 1131 9.52 -14.07 -14.86
N TYR A 1132 9.75 -14.15 -16.16
CA TYR A 1132 9.57 -15.38 -16.93
C TYR A 1132 10.47 -16.53 -16.44
N LEU A 1133 11.75 -16.26 -16.14
CA LEU A 1133 12.68 -17.29 -15.63
C LEU A 1133 12.26 -17.81 -14.25
N GLU A 1134 11.81 -16.94 -13.35
CA GLU A 1134 11.37 -17.33 -12.02
C GLU A 1134 10.10 -18.21 -12.07
N GLU A 1135 9.16 -17.88 -12.96
CA GLU A 1135 7.94 -18.66 -13.15
C GLU A 1135 8.18 -20.00 -13.87
N ARG A 1136 9.11 -20.05 -14.85
CA ARG A 1136 9.39 -21.29 -15.60
C ARG A 1136 10.29 -22.27 -14.86
N TYR A 1137 11.24 -21.79 -14.05
CA TYR A 1137 12.25 -22.62 -13.37
C TYR A 1137 12.19 -22.52 -11.82
N PRO A 1138 11.01 -22.68 -11.20
CA PRO A 1138 10.87 -22.46 -9.76
C PRO A 1138 11.72 -23.45 -8.94
N ALA A 1139 11.96 -24.66 -9.46
CA ALA A 1139 12.73 -25.70 -8.77
C ALA A 1139 14.24 -25.38 -8.70
N GLU A 1140 14.80 -24.81 -9.76
CA GLU A 1140 16.21 -24.44 -9.86
C GLU A 1140 16.51 -23.24 -8.96
N PHE A 1141 15.62 -22.23 -8.94
CA PHE A 1141 15.72 -21.12 -8.00
C PHE A 1141 15.57 -21.58 -6.54
N LEU A 1142 14.68 -22.55 -6.28
CA LEU A 1142 14.53 -23.15 -4.96
C LEU A 1142 15.80 -23.91 -4.54
N ALA A 1143 16.42 -24.68 -5.45
CA ALA A 1143 17.65 -25.41 -5.19
C ALA A 1143 18.85 -24.47 -4.93
N CYS A 1144 18.98 -23.41 -5.73
CA CYS A 1144 20.01 -22.38 -5.53
C CYS A 1144 19.88 -21.69 -4.17
N ARG A 1145 18.65 -21.42 -3.72
CA ARG A 1145 18.36 -20.81 -2.42
C ARG A 1145 18.65 -21.76 -1.25
N LYS A 1146 18.45 -23.07 -1.45
CA LYS A 1146 18.62 -24.11 -0.42
C LYS A 1146 20.05 -24.25 0.09
N THR A 1147 21.06 -24.08 -0.75
CA THR A 1147 22.47 -24.14 -0.31
C THR A 1147 22.84 -22.97 0.60
N THR A 1148 22.26 -21.78 0.36
CA THR A 1148 22.38 -20.64 1.26
C THR A 1148 21.70 -20.90 2.60
N GLU A 1149 20.50 -21.50 2.56
CA GLU A 1149 19.74 -21.86 3.77
C GLU A 1149 20.56 -22.81 4.67
N LEU A 1150 21.15 -23.87 4.11
CA LEU A 1150 22.00 -24.82 4.86
C LEU A 1150 23.28 -24.18 5.43
N ARG A 1151 23.89 -23.21 4.71
CA ARG A 1151 25.08 -22.50 5.19
C ARG A 1151 24.74 -21.51 6.31
N MET A 1152 23.55 -20.90 6.25
CA MET A 1152 23.06 -20.06 7.34
C MET A 1152 22.77 -20.90 8.58
N GLU A 1153 22.15 -22.08 8.42
CA GLU A 1153 21.91 -23.01 9.53
C GLU A 1153 23.23 -23.44 10.21
N ALA A 1154 24.26 -23.80 9.45
CA ALA A 1154 25.58 -24.14 10.02
C ALA A 1154 26.28 -22.94 10.71
N LEU A 1155 25.99 -21.70 10.28
CA LEU A 1155 26.50 -20.49 10.90
C LEU A 1155 25.77 -20.19 12.22
N ASP A 1156 24.46 -20.42 12.26
CA ASP A 1156 23.61 -20.32 13.44
C ASP A 1156 24.05 -21.32 14.51
N ASP A 1157 24.44 -22.54 14.11
CA ASP A 1157 24.96 -23.58 15.00
C ASP A 1157 26.29 -23.17 15.65
N LEU A 1158 27.25 -22.64 14.87
CA LEU A 1158 28.54 -22.16 15.37
C LEU A 1158 28.42 -20.97 16.33
N GLN A 1159 27.43 -20.09 16.14
CA GLN A 1159 27.12 -19.02 17.08
C GLN A 1159 26.50 -19.57 18.37
N SER A 1160 25.60 -20.55 18.23
CA SER A 1160 24.90 -21.18 19.35
C SER A 1160 25.82 -22.00 20.25
N GLU A 1161 26.87 -22.62 19.69
CA GLU A 1161 27.93 -23.31 20.43
C GLU A 1161 28.93 -22.36 21.12
N GLY A 1162 28.78 -21.04 20.94
CA GLY A 1162 29.68 -20.04 21.50
C GLY A 1162 31.06 -19.99 20.84
N ALA A 1163 31.24 -20.69 19.71
CA ALA A 1163 32.48 -20.71 18.93
C ALA A 1163 32.68 -19.43 18.09
N MET A 1164 31.69 -18.53 18.04
CA MET A 1164 31.68 -17.32 17.22
C MET A 1164 30.91 -16.17 17.91
N THR A 1165 31.39 -14.93 17.77
CA THR A 1165 30.78 -13.74 18.39
C THR A 1165 29.67 -13.14 17.52
N ASP A 1166 28.72 -12.40 18.10
CA ASP A 1166 27.60 -11.77 17.36
C ASP A 1166 28.04 -10.89 16.19
N GLY A 1167 29.19 -10.20 16.32
CA GLY A 1167 29.78 -9.41 15.24
C GLY A 1167 30.36 -10.27 14.11
N ALA A 1168 31.03 -11.38 14.44
CA ALA A 1168 31.58 -12.32 13.46
C ALA A 1168 30.46 -13.09 12.73
N TYR A 1169 29.41 -13.47 13.46
CA TYR A 1169 28.20 -14.08 12.90
C TYR A 1169 27.52 -13.13 11.91
N LYS A 1170 27.30 -11.86 12.28
CA LYS A 1170 26.67 -10.87 11.40
C LYS A 1170 27.44 -10.68 10.10
N ASN A 1171 28.78 -10.58 10.17
CA ASN A 1171 29.62 -10.45 8.98
C ASN A 1171 29.58 -11.70 8.09
N ALA A 1172 29.60 -12.90 8.69
CA ALA A 1172 29.51 -14.15 7.94
C ALA A 1172 28.11 -14.40 7.33
N ALA A 1173 27.05 -13.94 7.99
CA ALA A 1173 25.69 -13.98 7.45
C ALA A 1173 25.53 -13.02 6.26
N GLU A 1174 26.09 -11.81 6.35
CA GLU A 1174 26.12 -10.85 5.25
C GLU A 1174 26.92 -11.37 4.03
N GLU A 1175 28.03 -12.09 4.26
CA GLU A 1175 28.79 -12.81 3.24
C GLU A 1175 27.93 -13.89 2.56
N ILE A 1176 27.24 -14.74 3.33
CA ILE A 1176 26.39 -15.80 2.79
C ILE A 1176 25.24 -15.24 1.94
N LEU A 1177 24.61 -14.14 2.36
CA LEU A 1177 23.53 -13.47 1.61
C LEU A 1177 24.05 -12.72 0.38
N ARG A 1178 25.27 -12.19 0.42
CA ARG A 1178 25.94 -11.65 -0.78
C ARG A 1178 26.25 -12.77 -1.77
N GLN A 1179 26.76 -13.90 -1.28
CA GLN A 1179 27.01 -15.07 -2.12
C GLN A 1179 25.71 -15.58 -2.75
N ARG A 1180 24.60 -15.65 -2.01
CA ARG A 1180 23.29 -16.00 -2.56
C ARG A 1180 22.87 -15.10 -3.73
N ARG A 1181 23.06 -13.79 -3.60
CA ARG A 1181 22.73 -12.85 -4.70
C ARG A 1181 23.61 -13.09 -5.92
N ALA A 1182 24.89 -13.40 -5.71
CA ALA A 1182 25.80 -13.79 -6.78
C ALA A 1182 25.37 -15.13 -7.42
N ASP A 1183 24.96 -16.11 -6.62
CA ASP A 1183 24.53 -17.43 -7.06
C ASP A 1183 23.20 -17.35 -7.84
N GLU A 1184 22.21 -16.58 -7.36
CA GLU A 1184 20.95 -16.35 -8.09
C GLU A 1184 21.19 -15.60 -9.40
N SER A 1185 22.07 -14.59 -9.42
CA SER A 1185 22.45 -13.90 -10.66
C SER A 1185 23.18 -14.84 -11.64
N MET A 1186 24.04 -15.72 -11.12
CA MET A 1186 24.71 -16.75 -11.93
C MET A 1186 23.71 -17.78 -12.46
N LEU A 1187 22.73 -18.20 -11.67
CA LEU A 1187 21.65 -19.09 -12.09
C LEU A 1187 20.81 -18.43 -13.18
N MET A 1188 20.37 -17.18 -12.99
CA MET A 1188 19.64 -16.42 -14.01
C MET A 1188 20.43 -16.36 -15.33
N LYS A 1189 21.75 -16.15 -15.25
CA LYS A 1189 22.65 -16.15 -16.41
C LYS A 1189 22.70 -17.52 -17.09
N GLN A 1190 22.83 -18.61 -16.33
CA GLN A 1190 22.86 -19.98 -16.85
C GLN A 1190 21.53 -20.40 -17.49
N LEU A 1191 20.40 -20.12 -16.83
CA LEU A 1191 19.07 -20.41 -17.37
C LEU A 1191 18.80 -19.59 -18.63
N THR A 1192 19.20 -18.32 -18.65
CA THR A 1192 19.13 -17.50 -19.86
C THR A 1192 19.96 -18.08 -20.99
N GLN A 1193 21.19 -18.54 -20.72
CA GLN A 1193 22.03 -19.23 -21.72
C GLN A 1193 21.37 -20.50 -22.24
N ALA A 1194 20.74 -21.29 -21.36
CA ALA A 1194 20.03 -22.50 -21.73
C ALA A 1194 18.82 -22.20 -22.64
N GLU A 1195 18.01 -21.20 -22.31
CA GLU A 1195 16.86 -20.77 -23.12
C GLU A 1195 17.30 -20.22 -24.49
N VAL A 1196 18.36 -19.42 -24.51
CA VAL A 1196 18.96 -18.90 -25.76
C VAL A 1196 19.50 -20.03 -26.63
N ALA A 1197 20.07 -21.09 -26.03
CA ALA A 1197 20.59 -22.26 -26.74
C ALA A 1197 19.50 -23.21 -27.25
N GLN A 1198 18.39 -23.35 -26.52
CA GLN A 1198 17.25 -24.21 -26.89
C GLN A 1198 16.36 -23.61 -27.99
N SER A 1199 16.39 -22.28 -28.15
CA SER A 1199 15.72 -21.56 -29.23
C SER A 1199 16.73 -20.86 -30.15
N PRO A 1200 17.52 -21.63 -30.94
CA PRO A 1200 18.37 -21.05 -31.96
C PRO A 1200 17.48 -20.37 -33.00
N GLY A 1201 17.46 -19.04 -33.02
CA GLY A 1201 16.75 -18.32 -34.07
C GLY A 1201 17.46 -18.57 -35.38
N ALA A 1202 16.69 -19.01 -36.38
CA ALA A 1202 16.71 -18.66 -37.81
C ALA A 1202 18.01 -18.16 -38.51
N ASN A 1203 19.20 -18.47 -38.02
CA ASN A 1203 20.49 -18.24 -38.69
C ASN A 1203 21.24 -19.56 -38.92
N SER A 1204 20.50 -20.66 -39.07
CA SER A 1204 21.03 -21.92 -39.61
C SER A 1204 20.50 -22.17 -41.03
N VAL A 1205 20.70 -21.19 -41.92
CA VAL A 1205 20.88 -21.38 -43.37
C VAL A 1205 21.93 -20.40 -43.85
#